data_AF-B4VVE6-F1
#
_entry.id   AF-B4VVE6-F1
#
_cell.length_a   1.000
_cell.length_b   1.000
_cell.length_c   1.000
_cell.angle_alpha   90.00
_cell.angle_beta   90.00
_cell.angle_gamma   90.00
#
_symmetry.space_group_name_H-M   'P 1'
#
loop_
_entity.id
_entity.type
_entity.pdbx_description
1 polymer ?
#
loop_
_entity_poly.entity_id
_entity_poly.type
_entity_poly.pdbx_seq_one_letter_code
_entity_poly.pdbx_strand_id
1 'polypeptide(L)'
;MNQLSPEDLKKHLKIIVGGIKPILYVFDDYNNYVTCENTIWKPKSNVLGKGIGEYYCPQSEDYASSDNQLQEILQGFCLDLNSLSIFCHVKAPPLWIPNTMPSYELIGATLPFAELDGDRAQIAAFLVDFEWKPTLLDYSQGSDQNWTEMGYRAIHLLTQRYPEIPSFLYTGIQNLDLLERGLSSGASWCFYKQKTHHIQPPEPGSFSLENLNYISLERHLAETAKTRYSSYQEVPFPNQFHVEPNTPAGAHLFQQLDLAKPIDRCSRGQALQKLIAELFPTGDQVQPVKVLTSGKSGAQATFFVKPKNQATRFLKIASWLSIQKEYLAYQQIIQPLLNSYTATIIRKPLFSEGNGDQVLIGALMYSLAGFPEDYQKLRSLDSLFQQYLHQPEGGDILMAKIEATLETVLKNLFYCGASESPLQTEQRPLWSWLGEVLPPLSGVLIPLKSVSSEQLDNPQYKMPSYSLSEYNDKVAWILASFELSRQLEHVCSPNCSAWDNQFPKKVLLSGWFLSELECQGDEFTEGSITLTHPNLGLRMRLRGKSQDIKERFSTPWIRPGMAVDVLACLDEKSREVEKIKRKIAQSIWSEMSLKSLSEDETLNHLLNTFSEVSGKQLANPFDWLGNRPLLPYHYTIAGHSGSIHGDLNLQNILFAGEKEQVGWLIDFERSQKQGMVAFDLAKLEVQIWNHHLTPCLTQLATTLESPDTSKPQICYHLLDLALKATDFEDYSAELFQTQLKLNDLLLSASDLLLIPIANTIKLIACIRGFAMKQCQLTPIELSWARAVYCLNSAKYPNLSSWYCILAFLASAWHLDAVHPELNCEYYSFDRIKQCPKASTHKQQIDGFLVKLERHHESLNYR
;
A
#
# COMPACT_ATOMS: atom_id res chain seq x y z
N MET A 1 -16.79 31.52 24.23
CA MET A 1 -16.30 30.88 23.00
C MET A 1 -16.90 31.61 21.82
N ASN A 2 -16.11 32.07 20.85
CA ASN A 2 -16.63 32.71 19.64
C ASN A 2 -17.06 31.61 18.66
N GLN A 3 -18.35 31.58 18.31
CA GLN A 3 -18.87 30.70 17.25
C GLN A 3 -18.21 31.08 15.92
N LEU A 4 -17.69 30.08 15.21
CA LEU A 4 -17.11 30.23 13.88
C LEU A 4 -18.14 30.80 12.90
N SER A 5 -17.70 31.68 12.01
CA SER A 5 -18.61 32.31 11.05
C SER A 5 -19.11 31.29 10.00
N PRO A 6 -20.28 31.52 9.37
CA PRO A 6 -20.75 30.71 8.25
C PRO A 6 -19.77 30.62 7.07
N GLU A 7 -18.86 31.60 6.92
CA GLU A 7 -17.78 31.57 5.92
C GLU A 7 -16.67 30.59 6.31
N ASP A 8 -16.35 30.50 7.61
CA ASP A 8 -15.44 29.49 8.13
C ASP A 8 -16.03 28.09 7.96
N LEU A 9 -17.32 27.89 8.25
CA LEU A 9 -18.02 26.60 8.04
C LEU A 9 -17.96 26.13 6.56
N LYS A 10 -18.07 27.07 5.61
CA LYS A 10 -17.90 26.79 4.17
C LYS A 10 -16.45 26.48 3.79
N LYS A 11 -15.47 27.05 4.49
CA LYS A 11 -14.05 26.68 4.35
C LYS A 11 -13.81 25.26 4.89
N HIS A 12 -14.51 24.85 5.94
CA HIS A 12 -14.43 23.50 6.53
C HIS A 12 -15.04 22.42 5.63
N LEU A 13 -16.20 22.67 4.99
CA LEU A 13 -16.80 21.73 4.02
C LEU A 13 -15.88 21.41 2.82
N LYS A 14 -15.01 22.36 2.42
CA LYS A 14 -13.99 22.13 1.38
C LYS A 14 -12.86 21.22 1.84
N ILE A 15 -12.61 21.09 3.15
CA ILE A 15 -11.57 20.20 3.70
C ILE A 15 -12.09 18.75 3.79
N ILE A 16 -13.41 18.56 3.94
CA ILE A 16 -14.06 17.23 3.89
C ILE A 16 -13.83 16.51 2.55
N VAL A 17 -13.62 17.26 1.46
CA VAL A 17 -13.46 16.73 0.10
C VAL A 17 -12.10 17.10 -0.43
N GLY A 18 -11.24 16.11 -0.59
CA GLY A 18 -9.80 16.26 -0.76
C GLY A 18 -9.03 15.88 0.50
N GLY A 19 -9.73 15.68 1.62
CA GLY A 19 -9.14 15.35 2.91
C GLY A 19 -8.99 13.86 3.17
N ILE A 20 -8.08 13.55 4.08
CA ILE A 20 -7.86 12.23 4.63
C ILE A 20 -8.86 12.00 5.76
N LYS A 21 -9.27 10.73 5.92
CA LYS A 21 -10.19 10.26 6.94
C LYS A 21 -9.46 9.45 8.02
N PRO A 22 -8.66 10.08 8.89
CA PRO A 22 -8.00 9.33 9.94
C PRO A 22 -8.96 8.94 11.05
N ILE A 23 -8.56 7.94 11.82
CA ILE A 23 -9.24 7.48 13.03
C ILE A 23 -8.54 8.11 14.24
N LEU A 24 -9.31 8.70 15.14
CA LEU A 24 -8.84 9.05 16.48
C LEU A 24 -9.37 8.00 17.44
N TYR A 25 -8.47 7.32 18.13
CA TYR A 25 -8.85 6.40 19.21
C TYR A 25 -8.88 7.15 20.52
N VAL A 26 -10.05 7.19 21.14
CA VAL A 26 -10.27 7.89 22.40
C VAL A 26 -10.50 6.85 23.49
N PHE A 27 -9.58 6.81 24.46
CA PHE A 27 -9.66 5.96 25.64
C PHE A 27 -10.16 6.80 26.80
N ASP A 28 -11.48 6.77 27.05
CA ASP A 28 -12.17 7.57 28.07
C ASP A 28 -13.16 6.68 28.85
N ASP A 29 -13.58 7.12 30.03
CA ASP A 29 -14.53 6.41 30.90
C ASP A 29 -15.99 6.53 30.45
N TYR A 30 -16.24 7.31 29.40
CA TYR A 30 -17.55 7.61 28.83
C TYR A 30 -18.41 6.36 28.51
N ASN A 31 -17.76 5.24 28.16
CA ASN A 31 -18.44 3.95 27.92
C ASN A 31 -19.19 3.41 29.15
N ASN A 32 -18.90 3.91 30.35
CA ASN A 32 -19.68 3.61 31.55
C ASN A 32 -21.13 4.06 31.47
N TYR A 33 -21.42 5.04 30.63
CA TYR A 33 -22.71 5.72 30.62
C TYR A 33 -23.60 5.32 29.43
N VAL A 34 -23.08 4.51 28.49
CA VAL A 34 -23.79 4.17 27.23
C VAL A 34 -23.77 2.68 26.86
N THR A 35 -24.71 2.27 26.01
CA THR A 35 -24.82 0.97 25.34
C THR A 35 -25.02 1.18 23.83
N CYS A 36 -24.44 0.32 23.00
CA CYS A 36 -24.62 0.38 21.55
C CYS A 36 -25.74 -0.57 21.12
N GLU A 37 -26.79 -0.03 20.49
CA GLU A 37 -27.89 -0.78 19.90
C GLU A 37 -28.03 -0.40 18.42
N ASN A 38 -27.82 -1.35 17.50
CA ASN A 38 -27.93 -1.14 16.05
C ASN A 38 -27.09 0.08 15.56
N THR A 39 -25.82 0.14 15.97
CA THR A 39 -24.87 1.24 15.70
C THR A 39 -25.24 2.61 16.29
N ILE A 40 -26.31 2.68 17.08
CA ILE A 40 -26.75 3.88 17.79
C ILE A 40 -26.40 3.72 19.27
N TRP A 41 -25.58 4.64 19.79
CA TRP A 41 -25.24 4.70 21.21
C TRP A 41 -26.37 5.37 21.98
N LYS A 42 -26.83 4.69 23.03
CA LYS A 42 -27.89 5.15 23.95
C LYS A 42 -27.36 5.14 25.39
N PRO A 43 -27.89 5.98 26.29
CA PRO A 43 -27.57 5.90 27.71
C PRO A 43 -28.03 4.56 28.30
N LYS A 44 -27.30 4.07 29.30
CA LYS A 44 -27.80 2.96 30.13
C LYS A 44 -29.06 3.40 30.88
N SER A 45 -30.02 2.49 31.02
CA SER A 45 -31.34 2.75 31.63
C SER A 45 -31.28 3.27 33.08
N ASN A 46 -30.17 3.06 33.77
CA ASN A 46 -29.91 3.50 35.14
C ASN A 46 -29.17 4.86 35.23
N VAL A 47 -28.83 5.49 34.12
CA VAL A 47 -28.12 6.78 34.08
C VAL A 47 -29.07 7.90 33.67
N LEU A 48 -29.27 8.88 34.56
CA LEU A 48 -30.06 10.07 34.26
C LEU A 48 -29.34 10.92 33.21
N GLY A 49 -29.85 11.00 31.98
CA GLY A 49 -29.25 11.75 30.86
C GLY A 49 -28.93 13.23 31.18
N LYS A 50 -29.66 13.83 32.13
CA LYS A 50 -29.41 15.18 32.64
C LYS A 50 -28.02 15.34 33.31
N GLY A 51 -27.55 14.32 34.04
CA GLY A 51 -26.24 14.37 34.73
C GLY A 51 -25.04 14.25 33.79
N ILE A 52 -25.18 13.51 32.68
CA ILE A 52 -24.16 13.43 31.62
C ILE A 52 -24.05 14.77 30.89
N GLY A 53 -25.19 15.39 30.55
CA GLY A 53 -25.22 16.67 29.84
C GLY A 53 -24.61 17.82 30.66
N GLU A 54 -24.96 17.91 31.95
CA GLU A 54 -24.37 18.89 32.87
C GLU A 54 -22.87 18.65 33.09
N TYR A 55 -22.40 17.42 32.99
CA TYR A 55 -20.98 17.06 33.10
C TYR A 55 -20.15 17.58 31.92
N TYR A 56 -20.65 17.44 30.69
CA TYR A 56 -19.91 17.81 29.48
C TYR A 56 -20.19 19.23 28.96
N CYS A 57 -21.36 19.83 29.22
CA CYS A 57 -21.72 21.16 28.72
C CYS A 57 -22.42 22.03 29.79
N PRO A 58 -21.65 22.76 30.63
CA PRO A 58 -22.19 23.44 31.80
C PRO A 58 -22.95 24.76 31.54
N GLN A 59 -22.95 25.31 30.32
CA GLN A 59 -23.29 26.73 30.07
C GLN A 59 -24.62 27.00 29.36
N SER A 60 -25.60 26.11 29.40
CA SER A 60 -26.92 26.44 28.84
C SER A 60 -28.04 25.90 29.71
N GLU A 61 -28.81 26.85 30.24
CA GLU A 61 -29.97 26.63 31.08
C GLU A 61 -31.16 26.01 30.31
N ASP A 62 -31.07 25.90 28.97
CA ASP A 62 -32.15 25.44 28.08
C ASP A 62 -32.09 23.94 27.69
N TYR A 63 -31.11 23.16 28.16
CA TYR A 63 -30.87 21.78 27.70
C TYR A 63 -31.70 20.66 28.37
N ALA A 64 -32.73 20.99 29.14
CA ALA A 64 -33.52 19.99 29.86
C ALA A 64 -34.75 19.55 29.04
N SER A 65 -34.74 18.39 28.35
CA SER A 65 -35.87 17.40 28.37
C SER A 65 -35.98 16.32 27.25
N SER A 66 -35.10 16.15 26.26
CA SER A 66 -35.35 15.15 25.18
C SER A 66 -34.27 14.08 24.97
N ASP A 67 -34.68 12.84 24.66
CA ASP A 67 -33.80 11.71 24.31
C ASP A 67 -32.89 12.00 23.10
N ASN A 68 -33.30 12.91 22.21
CA ASN A 68 -32.47 13.40 21.09
C ASN A 68 -31.31 14.30 21.55
N GLN A 69 -31.41 14.98 22.69
CA GLN A 69 -30.39 15.93 23.17
C GLN A 69 -29.16 15.23 23.75
N LEU A 70 -29.34 14.10 24.43
CA LEU A 70 -28.19 13.29 24.81
C LEU A 70 -27.49 12.82 23.54
N GLN A 71 -28.22 12.29 22.56
CA GLN A 71 -27.64 11.92 21.27
C GLN A 71 -26.92 13.10 20.58
N GLU A 72 -27.41 14.34 20.69
CA GLU A 72 -26.73 15.57 20.26
C GLU A 72 -25.52 15.96 21.09
N ILE A 73 -25.45 15.64 22.39
CA ILE A 73 -24.28 15.84 23.27
C ILE A 73 -23.25 14.72 23.06
N LEU A 74 -23.67 13.50 22.77
CA LEU A 74 -22.79 12.37 22.47
C LEU A 74 -22.23 12.50 21.05
N GLN A 75 -23.10 12.83 20.10
CA GLN A 75 -22.67 13.35 18.81
C GLN A 75 -21.85 14.59 19.04
N GLY A 76 -22.25 15.52 19.91
CA GLY A 76 -21.59 16.76 20.32
C GLY A 76 -20.19 16.60 20.88
N PHE A 77 -19.92 15.54 21.64
CA PHE A 77 -18.62 15.20 22.23
C PHE A 77 -17.74 14.51 21.21
N CYS A 78 -18.34 13.57 20.46
CA CYS A 78 -17.76 13.09 19.23
C CYS A 78 -17.52 14.26 18.26
N LEU A 79 -18.35 15.31 18.23
CA LEU A 79 -18.39 16.49 17.33
C LEU A 79 -17.56 17.66 17.82
N ASP A 80 -17.23 17.75 19.09
CA ASP A 80 -16.26 18.70 19.67
C ASP A 80 -14.87 18.18 19.36
N LEU A 81 -14.71 16.85 19.36
CA LEU A 81 -13.63 16.15 18.67
C LEU A 81 -13.81 16.17 17.13
N ASN A 82 -15.04 16.10 16.57
CA ASN A 82 -15.30 16.23 15.11
C ASN A 82 -15.36 17.70 14.65
N SER A 83 -15.00 18.66 15.48
CA SER A 83 -14.74 20.02 15.02
C SER A 83 -13.46 20.04 14.19
N LEU A 84 -12.73 18.91 14.19
CA LEU A 84 -11.66 18.58 13.26
C LEU A 84 -12.09 18.83 11.81
N SER A 85 -11.50 19.88 11.23
CA SER A 85 -11.34 20.07 9.79
C SER A 85 -10.72 18.84 9.10
N ILE A 86 -10.05 17.98 9.86
CA ILE A 86 -9.71 16.61 9.49
C ILE A 86 -10.96 15.75 9.70
N PHE A 87 -11.54 15.16 8.64
CA PHE A 87 -12.67 14.24 8.81
C PHE A 87 -12.25 13.06 9.71
N CYS A 88 -12.55 13.11 11.01
CA CYS A 88 -12.15 12.08 11.94
C CYS A 88 -13.29 11.10 12.17
N HIS A 89 -13.00 9.81 12.04
CA HIS A 89 -13.88 8.78 12.57
C HIS A 89 -13.41 8.45 13.98
N VAL A 90 -14.01 9.07 15.00
CA VAL A 90 -13.67 8.76 16.40
C VAL A 90 -14.17 7.35 16.73
N LYS A 91 -13.25 6.44 17.08
CA LYS A 91 -13.58 5.10 17.59
C LYS A 91 -13.23 5.04 19.07
N ALA A 92 -14.25 4.87 19.91
CA ALA A 92 -14.10 4.63 21.34
C ALA A 92 -14.41 3.15 21.62
N PRO A 93 -13.40 2.29 21.76
CA PRO A 93 -13.61 0.88 22.04
C PRO A 93 -14.18 0.69 23.47
N PRO A 94 -15.08 -0.27 23.71
CA PRO A 94 -15.52 -0.61 25.06
C PRO A 94 -14.43 -1.39 25.81
N LEU A 95 -14.08 -0.95 27.01
CA LEU A 95 -12.93 -1.48 27.75
C LEU A 95 -13.38 -1.99 29.11
N TRP A 96 -13.29 -3.30 29.29
CA TRP A 96 -13.75 -4.00 30.49
C TRP A 96 -12.57 -4.32 31.38
N ILE A 97 -12.57 -3.80 32.61
CA ILE A 97 -11.43 -3.92 33.51
C ILE A 97 -11.93 -4.47 34.86
N PRO A 98 -11.35 -5.56 35.38
CA PRO A 98 -11.73 -6.13 36.67
C PRO A 98 -11.41 -5.17 37.82
N ASN A 99 -12.13 -5.34 38.94
CA ASN A 99 -12.03 -4.51 40.14
C ASN A 99 -10.77 -4.84 40.98
N THR A 100 -9.60 -4.74 40.36
CA THR A 100 -8.27 -5.01 40.95
C THR A 100 -7.33 -3.86 40.63
N MET A 101 -6.34 -3.55 41.48
CA MET A 101 -5.35 -2.49 41.22
C MET A 101 -4.81 -2.52 39.76
N PRO A 102 -4.64 -1.36 39.09
CA PRO A 102 -4.13 -1.34 37.73
C PRO A 102 -2.73 -1.96 37.69
N SER A 103 -2.51 -2.91 36.79
CA SER A 103 -1.21 -3.50 36.43
C SER A 103 -0.94 -3.28 34.95
N TYR A 104 0.32 -3.34 34.51
CA TYR A 104 0.64 -3.27 33.07
C TYR A 104 0.01 -4.42 32.30
N GLU A 105 0.00 -5.62 32.88
CA GLU A 105 -0.62 -6.81 32.29
C GLU A 105 -2.13 -6.61 32.12
N LEU A 106 -2.80 -6.06 33.13
CA LEU A 106 -4.22 -5.80 33.08
C LEU A 106 -4.56 -4.75 32.03
N ILE A 107 -3.85 -3.61 32.03
CA ILE A 107 -4.10 -2.55 31.05
C ILE A 107 -3.82 -3.06 29.63
N GLY A 108 -2.74 -3.84 29.46
CA GLY A 108 -2.41 -4.48 28.18
C GLY A 108 -3.51 -5.44 27.70
N ALA A 109 -4.14 -6.21 28.59
CA ALA A 109 -5.25 -7.10 28.24
C ALA A 109 -6.54 -6.34 27.90
N THR A 110 -6.70 -5.12 28.40
CA THR A 110 -7.90 -4.30 28.19
C THR A 110 -7.83 -3.49 26.89
N LEU A 111 -6.63 -3.08 26.47
CA LEU A 111 -6.44 -2.37 25.21
C LEU A 111 -6.83 -3.27 24.03
N PRO A 112 -7.61 -2.78 23.05
CA PRO A 112 -8.18 -3.59 21.99
C PRO A 112 -7.15 -3.76 20.86
N PHE A 113 -5.97 -4.27 21.20
CA PHE A 113 -4.83 -4.33 20.30
C PHE A 113 -5.14 -5.03 18.98
N ALA A 114 -6.02 -6.04 18.98
CA ALA A 114 -6.46 -6.70 17.74
C ALA A 114 -7.20 -5.73 16.79
N GLU A 115 -8.07 -4.88 17.32
CA GLU A 115 -8.78 -3.86 16.55
C GLU A 115 -7.81 -2.75 16.11
N LEU A 116 -6.99 -2.27 17.05
CA LEU A 116 -5.96 -1.25 16.79
C LEU A 116 -4.99 -1.71 15.70
N ASP A 117 -4.60 -2.98 15.67
CA ASP A 117 -3.73 -3.53 14.64
C ASP A 117 -4.42 -3.57 13.26
N GLY A 118 -5.74 -3.80 13.23
CA GLY A 118 -6.56 -3.73 12.01
C GLY A 118 -6.70 -2.31 11.46
N ASP A 119 -6.87 -1.33 12.36
CA ASP A 119 -7.05 0.07 11.98
C ASP A 119 -5.76 0.88 11.93
N ARG A 120 -4.61 0.32 12.34
CA ARG A 120 -3.31 0.99 12.56
C ARG A 120 -2.92 1.98 11.47
N ALA A 121 -3.11 1.58 10.21
CA ALA A 121 -2.77 2.37 9.02
C ALA A 121 -3.61 3.66 8.89
N GLN A 122 -4.78 3.71 9.55
CA GLN A 122 -5.72 4.82 9.53
C GLN A 122 -5.67 5.67 10.81
N ILE A 123 -4.99 5.23 11.88
CA ILE A 123 -4.99 5.93 13.17
C ILE A 123 -4.13 7.20 13.08
N ALA A 124 -4.71 8.38 13.28
CA ALA A 124 -3.94 9.62 13.40
C ALA A 124 -3.23 9.70 14.75
N ALA A 125 -3.96 9.46 15.84
CA ALA A 125 -3.47 9.56 17.21
C ALA A 125 -4.28 8.72 18.19
N PHE A 126 -3.71 8.55 19.38
CA PHE A 126 -4.41 8.10 20.57
C PHE A 126 -4.66 9.29 21.49
N LEU A 127 -5.90 9.48 21.91
CA LEU A 127 -6.26 10.40 22.98
C LEU A 127 -6.58 9.55 24.21
N VAL A 128 -5.74 9.64 25.24
CA VAL A 128 -5.89 8.83 26.45
C VAL A 128 -6.32 9.74 27.59
N ASP A 129 -7.50 9.45 28.14
CA ASP A 129 -7.94 10.11 29.34
C ASP A 129 -7.08 9.67 30.54
N PHE A 130 -6.49 10.65 31.20
CA PHE A 130 -5.70 10.40 32.40
C PHE A 130 -6.57 10.03 33.61
N GLU A 131 -7.84 10.44 33.57
CA GLU A 131 -8.83 10.21 34.61
C GLU A 131 -9.66 8.94 34.38
N TRP A 132 -9.32 8.16 33.37
CA TRP A 132 -10.09 7.01 32.90
C TRP A 132 -10.39 6.01 34.04
N LYS A 133 -11.68 5.77 34.30
CA LYS A 133 -12.19 4.78 35.26
C LYS A 133 -12.47 3.42 34.62
N PRO A 134 -12.26 2.31 35.35
CA PRO A 134 -12.69 0.98 34.90
C PRO A 134 -14.20 0.91 34.74
N THR A 135 -14.67 0.09 33.80
CA THR A 135 -16.10 -0.15 33.64
C THR A 135 -16.63 -1.04 34.77
N LEU A 136 -17.47 -0.52 35.68
CA LEU A 136 -17.96 -1.28 36.85
C LEU A 136 -19.06 -2.28 36.44
N LEU A 137 -18.84 -3.57 36.72
CA LEU A 137 -19.85 -4.64 36.58
C LEU A 137 -20.81 -4.69 37.79
N ASP A 138 -20.38 -4.19 38.94
CA ASP A 138 -21.17 -4.14 40.18
C ASP A 138 -20.87 -2.82 40.89
N TYR A 139 -21.91 -2.02 41.15
CA TYR A 139 -21.81 -0.67 41.71
C TYR A 139 -21.49 -0.65 43.21
N SER A 140 -21.40 -1.83 43.85
CA SER A 140 -21.40 -1.95 45.30
C SER A 140 -20.02 -1.91 45.99
N GLN A 141 -18.88 -1.97 45.27
CA GLN A 141 -17.56 -1.99 45.92
C GLN A 141 -16.43 -1.34 45.09
N GLY A 142 -15.82 -0.26 45.60
CA GLY A 142 -14.52 0.25 45.11
C GLY A 142 -14.29 1.74 45.42
N SER A 143 -13.13 2.10 45.99
CA SER A 143 -12.75 3.50 46.22
C SER A 143 -12.08 4.13 44.99
N ASP A 144 -12.60 5.26 44.53
CA ASP A 144 -12.26 5.96 43.27
C ASP A 144 -10.77 6.37 43.07
N GLN A 145 -9.95 6.41 44.12
CA GLN A 145 -8.61 7.04 44.05
C GLN A 145 -7.48 6.18 43.43
N ASN A 146 -7.69 4.88 43.21
CA ASN A 146 -6.61 3.93 42.84
C ASN A 146 -6.29 3.84 41.33
N TRP A 147 -7.03 4.56 40.47
CA TRP A 147 -6.97 4.39 39.00
C TRP A 147 -6.33 5.57 38.25
N THR A 148 -5.83 6.57 38.96
CA THR A 148 -5.09 7.73 38.40
C THR A 148 -3.81 7.34 37.64
N GLU A 149 -3.33 6.11 37.82
CA GLU A 149 -2.15 5.58 37.13
C GLU A 149 -2.44 4.90 35.78
N MET A 150 -3.71 4.71 35.42
CA MET A 150 -4.06 3.97 34.21
C MET A 150 -3.66 4.67 32.93
N GLY A 151 -3.96 5.97 32.83
CA GLY A 151 -3.74 6.74 31.61
C GLY A 151 -2.28 6.72 31.17
N TYR A 152 -1.32 6.94 32.09
CA TYR A 152 0.09 6.89 31.71
C TYR A 152 0.55 5.48 31.33
N ARG A 153 0.05 4.43 31.99
CA ARG A 153 0.42 3.04 31.64
C ARG A 153 -0.13 2.64 30.26
N ALA A 154 -1.35 3.08 29.93
CA ALA A 154 -1.92 2.90 28.61
C ALA A 154 -1.10 3.66 27.55
N ILE A 155 -0.74 4.93 27.81
CA ILE A 155 0.16 5.70 26.95
C ILE A 155 1.49 4.99 26.77
N HIS A 156 2.08 4.47 27.85
CA HIS A 156 3.35 3.76 27.78
C HIS A 156 3.25 2.50 26.90
N LEU A 157 2.22 1.68 27.08
CA LEU A 157 1.99 0.49 26.25
C LEU A 157 1.71 0.84 24.79
N LEU A 158 0.89 1.87 24.55
CA LEU A 158 0.56 2.34 23.20
C LEU A 158 1.78 2.90 22.49
N THR A 159 2.60 3.70 23.17
CA THR A 159 3.83 4.29 22.58
C THR A 159 4.93 3.26 22.36
N GLN A 160 4.98 2.20 23.17
CA GLN A 160 5.85 1.05 22.92
C GLN A 160 5.41 0.23 21.71
N ARG A 161 4.10 -0.07 21.57
CA ARG A 161 3.57 -0.91 20.48
C ARG A 161 3.40 -0.15 19.16
N TYR A 162 3.01 1.10 19.24
CA TYR A 162 2.72 2.01 18.13
C TYR A 162 3.59 3.28 18.21
N PRO A 163 4.91 3.15 18.19
CA PRO A 163 5.82 4.29 18.34
C PRO A 163 5.70 5.33 17.22
N GLU A 164 5.07 4.98 16.10
CA GLU A 164 4.73 5.86 15.00
C GLU A 164 3.40 6.63 15.19
N ILE A 165 2.56 6.23 16.14
CA ILE A 165 1.30 6.91 16.42
C ILE A 165 1.49 7.84 17.63
N PRO A 166 1.20 9.15 17.50
CA PRO A 166 1.24 10.05 18.63
C PRO A 166 0.14 9.73 19.65
N SER A 167 0.52 9.71 20.91
CA SER A 167 -0.41 9.63 22.04
C SER A 167 -0.48 11.00 22.71
N PHE A 168 -1.69 11.43 23.03
CA PHE A 168 -1.97 12.69 23.72
C PHE A 168 -2.73 12.41 25.02
N LEU A 169 -2.40 13.16 26.06
CA LEU A 169 -3.15 13.16 27.30
C LEU A 169 -4.38 14.04 27.14
N TYR A 170 -5.50 13.57 27.66
CA TYR A 170 -6.70 14.37 27.87
C TYR A 170 -7.07 14.32 29.34
N THR A 171 -7.23 15.45 30.01
CA THR A 171 -7.48 15.43 31.45
C THR A 171 -8.03 16.75 31.99
N GLY A 172 -8.83 16.69 33.04
CA GLY A 172 -9.18 17.81 33.91
C GLY A 172 -8.25 17.95 35.12
N ILE A 173 -7.26 17.07 35.30
CA ILE A 173 -6.31 17.16 36.41
C ILE A 173 -5.30 18.29 36.15
N GLN A 174 -5.21 19.24 37.07
CA GLN A 174 -4.26 20.36 37.03
C GLN A 174 -2.96 20.10 37.82
N ASN A 175 -2.78 18.90 38.37
CA ASN A 175 -1.58 18.54 39.15
C ASN A 175 -0.37 18.31 38.23
N LEU A 176 0.65 19.16 38.33
CA LEU A 176 1.86 19.11 37.50
C LEU A 176 2.61 17.79 37.58
N ASP A 177 2.81 17.22 38.78
CA ASP A 177 3.59 15.99 38.95
C ASP A 177 2.93 14.82 38.20
N LEU A 178 1.61 14.81 38.16
CA LEU A 178 0.83 13.80 37.43
C LEU A 178 0.90 14.02 35.92
N LEU A 179 0.87 15.27 35.46
CA LEU A 179 1.03 15.63 34.04
C LEU A 179 2.44 15.32 33.53
N GLU A 180 3.47 15.65 34.30
CA GLU A 180 4.87 15.33 34.00
C GLU A 180 5.09 13.82 33.90
N ARG A 181 4.44 13.03 34.77
CA ARG A 181 4.45 11.56 34.65
C ARG A 181 3.84 11.09 33.35
N GLY A 182 2.72 11.66 32.92
CA GLY A 182 2.10 11.33 31.64
C GLY A 182 3.01 11.65 30.44
N LEU A 183 3.64 12.83 30.43
CA LEU A 183 4.60 13.22 29.39
C LEU A 183 5.85 12.31 29.39
N SER A 184 6.39 12.01 30.57
CA SER A 184 7.53 11.08 30.72
C SER A 184 7.22 9.65 30.27
N SER A 185 5.94 9.27 30.25
CA SER A 185 5.46 7.96 29.80
C SER A 185 5.23 7.89 28.28
N GLY A 186 5.51 8.98 27.54
CA GLY A 186 5.53 9.01 26.08
C GLY A 186 4.44 9.85 25.41
N ALA A 187 3.62 10.59 26.18
CA ALA A 187 2.65 11.51 25.61
C ALA A 187 3.34 12.69 24.91
N SER A 188 2.84 13.05 23.71
CA SER A 188 3.41 14.13 22.91
C SER A 188 2.93 15.52 23.37
N TRP A 189 1.72 15.59 23.93
CA TRP A 189 1.11 16.82 24.47
C TRP A 189 -0.02 16.47 25.45
N CYS A 190 -0.51 17.47 26.18
CA CYS A 190 -1.65 17.38 27.10
C CYS A 190 -2.73 18.41 26.79
N PHE A 191 -3.97 17.93 26.68
CA PHE A 191 -5.15 18.76 26.47
C PHE A 191 -6.04 18.79 27.72
N TYR A 192 -6.61 19.96 27.99
CA TYR A 192 -7.43 20.17 29.17
C TYR A 192 -8.92 19.90 28.90
N LYS A 193 -9.59 19.20 29.83
CA LYS A 193 -11.05 19.01 29.89
C LYS A 193 -11.69 20.23 30.58
N GLN A 194 -12.92 20.57 30.20
CA GLN A 194 -13.66 21.65 30.89
C GLN A 194 -14.03 21.30 32.34
N LYS A 195 -14.13 20.01 32.68
CA LYS A 195 -14.36 19.48 34.02
C LYS A 195 -13.50 18.24 34.29
N THR A 196 -13.31 17.93 35.58
CA THR A 196 -12.58 16.75 36.06
C THR A 196 -13.57 15.73 36.63
N HIS A 197 -13.24 14.44 36.59
CA HIS A 197 -14.09 13.35 37.12
C HIS A 197 -13.88 13.13 38.63
N HIS A 198 -12.82 13.72 39.22
CA HIS A 198 -12.32 13.33 40.54
C HIS A 198 -12.23 14.48 41.56
N ILE A 199 -12.11 15.75 41.13
CA ILE A 199 -11.78 16.89 42.01
C ILE A 199 -12.43 18.20 41.49
N GLN A 200 -12.98 19.04 42.38
CA GLN A 200 -13.32 20.43 42.00
C GLN A 200 -12.02 21.16 41.62
N PRO A 201 -11.91 21.73 40.40
CA PRO A 201 -10.67 22.36 39.98
C PRO A 201 -10.29 23.46 40.98
N PRO A 202 -9.03 23.52 41.45
CA PRO A 202 -8.58 24.63 42.29
C PRO A 202 -8.71 25.95 41.52
N GLU A 203 -8.74 27.08 42.25
CA GLU A 203 -8.97 28.41 41.67
C GLU A 203 -8.06 28.70 40.45
N PRO A 204 -8.61 29.34 39.40
CA PRO A 204 -7.90 29.58 38.15
C PRO A 204 -6.71 30.51 38.38
N GLY A 205 -5.47 30.01 38.24
CA GLY A 205 -4.32 30.87 38.50
C GLY A 205 -2.92 30.38 38.16
N SER A 206 -2.71 29.12 37.79
CA SER A 206 -1.37 28.67 37.40
C SER A 206 -1.45 27.68 36.25
N PHE A 207 -0.75 27.99 35.16
CA PHE A 207 -0.50 27.19 33.95
C PHE A 207 -1.43 27.41 32.75
N SER A 208 -0.79 27.60 31.59
CA SER A 208 -1.40 27.85 30.27
C SER A 208 -1.38 26.56 29.45
N LEU A 209 -2.24 25.59 29.78
CA LEU A 209 -2.53 24.45 28.90
C LEU A 209 -3.69 24.79 27.95
N GLU A 210 -3.68 24.17 26.78
CA GLU A 210 -4.68 24.43 25.74
C GLU A 210 -5.87 23.48 25.87
N ASN A 211 -7.08 24.02 25.73
CA ASN A 211 -8.30 23.21 25.60
C ASN A 211 -8.29 22.47 24.26
N LEU A 212 -8.71 21.20 24.26
CA LEU A 212 -8.81 20.42 23.05
C LEU A 212 -9.85 21.04 22.10
N ASN A 213 -9.37 21.48 20.95
CA ASN A 213 -10.18 21.83 19.78
C ASN A 213 -9.41 21.43 18.53
N TYR A 214 -10.05 21.49 17.37
CA TYR A 214 -9.41 21.03 16.16
C TYR A 214 -8.11 21.75 15.78
N ILE A 215 -8.07 23.08 15.91
CA ILE A 215 -6.90 23.89 15.55
C ILE A 215 -5.72 23.46 16.41
N SER A 216 -5.95 23.30 17.72
CA SER A 216 -4.93 22.85 18.65
C SER A 216 -4.45 21.43 18.33
N LEU A 217 -5.35 20.48 18.09
CA LEU A 217 -4.97 19.09 17.80
C LEU A 217 -4.26 18.94 16.45
N GLU A 218 -4.72 19.60 15.39
CA GLU A 218 -4.05 19.61 14.09
C GLU A 218 -2.64 20.20 14.18
N ARG A 219 -2.50 21.32 14.89
CA ARG A 219 -1.18 21.92 15.15
C ARG A 219 -0.27 20.96 15.91
N HIS A 220 -0.76 20.36 17.00
CA HIS A 220 0.04 19.41 17.82
C HIS A 220 0.37 18.12 17.06
N LEU A 221 -0.51 17.64 16.18
CA LEU A 221 -0.22 16.53 15.26
C LEU A 221 0.90 16.90 14.29
N ALA A 222 0.83 18.08 13.69
CA ALA A 222 1.87 18.57 12.77
C ALA A 222 3.22 18.76 13.49
N GLU A 223 3.23 19.34 14.68
CA GLU A 223 4.43 19.54 15.51
C GLU A 223 5.01 18.20 16.01
N THR A 224 4.15 17.26 16.39
CA THR A 224 4.60 15.93 16.81
C THR A 224 5.18 15.15 15.64
N ALA A 225 4.54 15.19 14.47
CA ALA A 225 5.07 14.58 13.27
C ALA A 225 6.41 15.23 12.88
N LYS A 226 6.52 16.56 13.05
CA LYS A 226 7.77 17.28 12.84
C LYS A 226 8.87 16.75 13.76
N THR A 227 8.59 16.65 15.04
CA THR A 227 9.55 16.18 16.05
C THR A 227 9.94 14.71 15.85
N ARG A 228 8.99 13.87 15.46
CA ARG A 228 9.22 12.41 15.31
C ARG A 228 9.92 12.04 14.01
N TYR A 229 9.71 12.81 12.95
CA TYR A 229 10.11 12.39 11.61
C TYR A 229 10.84 13.44 10.77
N SER A 230 11.01 14.69 11.24
CA SER A 230 11.71 15.68 10.44
C SER A 230 13.20 15.66 10.69
N SER A 231 13.93 15.88 9.61
CA SER A 231 15.37 16.16 9.63
C SER A 231 15.72 17.54 10.17
N TYR A 232 17.00 17.73 10.44
CA TYR A 232 17.53 18.96 11.01
C TYR A 232 17.12 20.21 10.22
N GLN A 233 16.72 21.26 10.94
CA GLN A 233 16.47 22.59 10.37
C GLN A 233 17.73 23.17 9.72
N GLU A 234 18.87 23.04 10.43
CA GLU A 234 20.20 23.39 9.95
C GLU A 234 21.06 22.14 9.94
N VAL A 235 21.78 21.89 8.84
CA VAL A 235 22.63 20.71 8.73
C VAL A 235 23.80 20.85 9.71
N PRO A 236 23.94 20.00 10.74
CA PRO A 236 24.99 20.13 11.75
C PRO A 236 26.39 19.94 11.13
N PHE A 237 26.49 19.14 10.06
CA PHE A 237 27.73 18.87 9.33
C PHE A 237 27.52 19.09 7.82
N PRO A 238 27.51 20.35 7.33
CA PRO A 238 27.08 20.68 5.97
C PRO A 238 27.98 20.06 4.88
N ASN A 239 29.23 19.72 5.21
CA ASN A 239 30.19 19.11 4.29
C ASN A 239 30.28 17.58 4.44
N GLN A 240 29.38 16.95 5.19
CA GLN A 240 29.45 15.53 5.50
C GLN A 240 29.17 14.65 4.28
N PHE A 241 28.14 15.00 3.50
CA PHE A 241 27.75 14.24 2.32
C PHE A 241 28.51 14.76 1.10
N HIS A 242 29.51 13.99 0.66
CA HIS A 242 30.36 14.35 -0.46
C HIS A 242 30.02 13.49 -1.67
N VAL A 243 29.58 14.13 -2.74
CA VAL A 243 29.27 13.47 -4.01
C VAL A 243 30.13 14.10 -5.09
N GLU A 244 31.04 13.31 -5.65
CA GLU A 244 31.88 13.74 -6.77
C GLU A 244 31.15 13.48 -8.08
N PRO A 245 30.67 14.52 -8.81
CA PRO A 245 29.86 14.33 -10.01
C PRO A 245 30.57 13.56 -11.12
N ASN A 246 31.92 13.60 -11.11
CA ASN A 246 32.77 12.96 -12.11
C ASN A 246 32.96 11.46 -11.86
N THR A 247 32.50 10.93 -10.72
CA THR A 247 32.49 9.49 -10.45
C THR A 247 31.23 8.85 -11.04
N PRO A 248 31.26 7.58 -11.48
CA PRO A 248 30.06 6.89 -11.97
C PRO A 248 28.91 6.90 -10.95
N ALA A 249 29.22 6.68 -9.67
CA ALA A 249 28.23 6.73 -8.59
C ALA A 249 27.64 8.13 -8.42
N GLY A 250 28.47 9.19 -8.46
CA GLY A 250 27.98 10.57 -8.39
C GLY A 250 27.11 10.96 -9.59
N ALA A 251 27.54 10.66 -10.81
CA ALA A 251 26.79 10.92 -12.03
C ALA A 251 25.41 10.23 -12.01
N HIS A 252 25.37 8.94 -11.65
CA HIS A 252 24.10 8.22 -11.53
C HIS A 252 23.21 8.78 -10.43
N LEU A 253 23.76 9.16 -9.27
CA LEU A 253 22.97 9.73 -8.20
C LEU A 253 22.33 11.07 -8.61
N PHE A 254 23.09 11.94 -9.28
CA PHE A 254 22.60 13.21 -9.81
C PHE A 254 21.50 13.01 -10.83
N GLN A 255 21.67 12.04 -11.74
CA GLN A 255 20.65 11.69 -12.74
C GLN A 255 19.36 11.18 -12.08
N GLN A 256 19.46 10.31 -11.07
CA GLN A 256 18.32 9.69 -10.42
C GLN A 256 17.50 10.65 -9.54
N LEU A 257 18.19 11.57 -8.89
CA LEU A 257 17.56 12.60 -8.07
C LEU A 257 17.17 13.86 -8.86
N ASP A 258 17.44 13.85 -10.18
CA ASP A 258 17.15 14.97 -11.08
C ASP A 258 17.76 16.28 -10.54
N LEU A 259 19.06 16.22 -10.22
CA LEU A 259 19.82 17.34 -9.67
C LEU A 259 20.59 18.05 -10.79
N ALA A 260 20.05 19.18 -11.25
CA ALA A 260 20.70 20.02 -12.27
C ALA A 260 21.84 20.91 -11.73
N LYS A 261 21.93 21.04 -10.40
CA LYS A 261 22.95 21.86 -9.70
C LYS A 261 23.64 21.01 -8.64
N PRO A 262 24.84 21.41 -8.17
CA PRO A 262 25.47 20.82 -6.98
C PRO A 262 24.48 20.70 -5.81
N ILE A 263 24.67 19.67 -4.98
CA ILE A 263 23.75 19.27 -3.91
C ILE A 263 23.51 20.42 -2.92
N ASP A 264 24.53 21.23 -2.64
CA ASP A 264 24.47 22.42 -1.76
C ASP A 264 23.68 23.59 -2.37
N ARG A 265 23.43 23.60 -3.69
CA ARG A 265 22.87 24.73 -4.45
C ARG A 265 21.45 24.51 -4.96
N CYS A 266 20.80 23.42 -4.58
CA CYS A 266 19.40 23.17 -4.91
C CYS A 266 18.64 22.63 -3.70
N SER A 267 17.36 22.96 -3.60
CA SER A 267 16.49 22.58 -2.48
C SER A 267 16.41 21.07 -2.28
N ARG A 268 16.30 20.29 -3.38
CA ARG A 268 16.34 18.82 -3.32
C ARG A 268 17.67 18.29 -2.76
N GLY A 269 18.79 18.88 -3.17
CA GLY A 269 20.10 18.49 -2.66
C GLY A 269 20.32 18.87 -1.19
N GLN A 270 19.85 20.04 -0.77
CA GLN A 270 19.88 20.48 0.63
C GLN A 270 18.99 19.59 1.51
N ALA A 271 17.80 19.22 1.04
CA ALA A 271 16.92 18.27 1.73
C ALA A 271 17.59 16.90 1.89
N LEU A 272 18.30 16.43 0.84
CA LEU A 272 19.10 15.21 0.94
C LEU A 272 20.24 15.34 1.95
N GLN A 273 20.98 16.45 1.98
CA GLN A 273 22.04 16.68 2.97
C GLN A 273 21.51 16.62 4.42
N LYS A 274 20.34 17.22 4.67
CA LYS A 274 19.66 17.16 5.98
C LYS A 274 19.31 15.73 6.36
N LEU A 275 18.72 14.96 5.45
CA LEU A 275 18.39 13.55 5.66
C LEU A 275 19.65 12.72 5.95
N ILE A 276 20.71 12.88 5.15
CA ILE A 276 21.97 12.14 5.35
C ILE A 276 22.62 12.50 6.69
N ALA A 277 22.63 13.78 7.08
CA ALA A 277 23.22 14.21 8.34
C ALA A 277 22.50 13.61 9.55
N GLU A 278 21.18 13.45 9.47
CA GLU A 278 20.42 12.77 10.52
C GLU A 278 20.64 11.26 10.49
N LEU A 279 20.70 10.61 9.32
CA LEU A 279 21.08 9.19 9.19
C LEU A 279 22.46 8.89 9.80
N PHE A 280 23.39 9.84 9.71
CA PHE A 280 24.77 9.73 10.20
C PHE A 280 25.12 10.91 11.13
N PRO A 281 24.60 10.95 12.37
CA PRO A 281 24.72 12.13 13.25
C PRO A 281 26.14 12.34 13.80
N THR A 282 27.10 11.46 13.49
CA THR A 282 28.49 11.53 13.98
C THR A 282 29.36 12.52 13.21
N GLY A 283 28.87 13.08 12.09
CA GLY A 283 29.65 13.97 11.23
C GLY A 283 30.72 13.26 10.39
N ASP A 284 30.75 11.92 10.40
CA ASP A 284 31.65 11.12 9.54
C ASP A 284 31.39 11.44 8.07
N GLN A 285 32.44 11.71 7.29
CA GLN A 285 32.30 11.91 5.85
C GLN A 285 31.62 10.69 5.21
N VAL A 286 30.55 10.93 4.46
CA VAL A 286 29.73 9.92 3.77
C VAL A 286 29.89 10.11 2.26
N GLN A 287 30.30 9.05 1.57
CA GLN A 287 30.44 9.04 0.12
C GLN A 287 29.60 7.93 -0.52
N PRO A 288 28.86 8.21 -1.61
CA PRO A 288 28.20 7.16 -2.37
C PRO A 288 29.25 6.31 -3.09
N VAL A 289 29.16 4.99 -2.92
CA VAL A 289 30.11 4.05 -3.52
C VAL A 289 29.51 3.27 -4.70
N LYS A 290 28.19 3.07 -4.71
CA LYS A 290 27.47 2.37 -5.78
C LYS A 290 26.02 2.85 -5.79
N VAL A 291 25.45 3.08 -6.96
CA VAL A 291 24.04 3.46 -7.14
C VAL A 291 23.34 2.37 -7.93
N LEU A 292 22.17 1.92 -7.47
CA LEU A 292 21.35 0.96 -8.19
C LEU A 292 20.50 1.72 -9.22
N THR A 293 20.69 1.40 -10.50
CA THR A 293 20.06 2.11 -11.63
C THR A 293 18.79 1.47 -12.16
N SER A 294 18.49 0.24 -11.73
CA SER A 294 17.34 -0.57 -12.12
C SER A 294 16.65 -1.17 -10.89
N GLY A 295 15.41 -1.67 -11.05
CA GLY A 295 14.68 -2.38 -9.99
C GLY A 295 13.89 -1.50 -8.99
N LYS A 296 13.61 -0.24 -9.34
CA LYS A 296 13.08 0.75 -8.39
C LYS A 296 11.56 0.80 -8.37
N SER A 297 10.91 0.16 -7.41
CA SER A 297 9.52 0.52 -7.08
C SER A 297 9.52 1.84 -6.32
N GLY A 298 8.91 2.88 -6.93
CA GLY A 298 8.63 4.17 -6.27
C GLY A 298 9.84 5.01 -5.83
N ALA A 299 11.05 4.45 -5.86
CA ALA A 299 12.27 5.06 -5.33
C ALA A 299 12.82 6.13 -6.27
N GLN A 300 13.14 7.29 -5.72
CA GLN A 300 13.89 8.32 -6.42
C GLN A 300 15.35 7.85 -6.58
N ALA A 301 15.99 7.40 -5.49
CA ALA A 301 17.35 6.87 -5.53
C ALA A 301 17.56 5.73 -4.53
N THR A 302 18.36 4.75 -4.92
CA THR A 302 18.79 3.62 -4.09
C THR A 302 20.29 3.45 -4.26
N PHE A 303 21.07 3.57 -3.19
CA PHE A 303 22.52 3.61 -3.29
C PHE A 303 23.22 3.18 -2.00
N PHE A 304 24.45 2.71 -2.15
CA PHE A 304 25.33 2.34 -1.05
C PHE A 304 26.21 3.51 -0.69
N VAL A 305 26.37 3.78 0.60
CA VAL A 305 27.25 4.80 1.14
C VAL A 305 28.27 4.21 2.10
N LYS A 306 29.52 4.68 2.03
CA LYS A 306 30.58 4.30 2.96
C LYS A 306 30.92 5.51 3.85
N PRO A 307 30.55 5.46 5.14
CA PRO A 307 31.08 6.41 6.13
C PRO A 307 32.55 6.11 6.39
N LYS A 308 33.37 7.15 6.65
CA LYS A 308 34.84 6.99 6.82
C LYS A 308 35.23 5.96 7.88
N ASN A 309 34.53 5.92 9.00
CA ASN A 309 34.87 5.09 10.17
C ASN A 309 33.81 4.03 10.50
N GLN A 310 32.88 3.74 9.58
CA GLN A 310 31.78 2.80 9.83
C GLN A 310 31.58 1.86 8.63
N ALA A 311 30.87 0.76 8.87
CA ALA A 311 30.48 -0.16 7.82
C ALA A 311 29.58 0.51 6.77
N THR A 312 29.67 0.04 5.52
CA THR A 312 28.84 0.52 4.41
C THR A 312 27.36 0.34 4.72
N ARG A 313 26.52 1.25 4.22
CA ARG A 313 25.07 1.25 4.41
C ARG A 313 24.38 1.31 3.07
N PHE A 314 23.23 0.65 2.96
CA PHE A 314 22.32 0.83 1.83
C PHE A 314 21.29 1.89 2.19
N LEU A 315 21.08 2.87 1.32
CA LEU A 315 20.14 3.96 1.49
C LEU A 315 19.09 3.91 0.38
N LYS A 316 17.84 4.17 0.75
CA LYS A 316 16.73 4.38 -0.18
C LYS A 316 16.10 5.74 0.09
N ILE A 317 15.93 6.53 -0.97
CA ILE A 317 15.27 7.83 -0.99
C ILE A 317 14.04 7.72 -1.90
N ALA A 318 12.86 8.07 -1.39
CA ALA A 318 11.61 8.03 -2.13
C ALA A 318 10.61 9.06 -1.57
N SER A 319 9.37 9.06 -2.06
CA SER A 319 8.31 9.84 -1.41
C SER A 319 8.08 9.35 0.02
N TRP A 320 7.62 10.24 0.90
CA TRP A 320 7.33 9.89 2.29
C TRP A 320 6.40 8.67 2.41
N LEU A 321 5.36 8.59 1.56
CA LEU A 321 4.38 7.50 1.56
C LEU A 321 5.02 6.15 1.21
N SER A 322 5.91 6.15 0.21
CA SER A 322 6.66 4.96 -0.23
C SER A 322 7.60 4.44 0.87
N ILE A 323 8.37 5.34 1.48
CA ILE A 323 9.28 5.02 2.59
C ILE A 323 8.52 4.49 3.81
N GLN A 324 7.36 5.07 4.14
CA GLN A 324 6.51 4.54 5.22
C GLN A 324 5.95 3.15 4.88
N LYS A 325 5.46 2.93 3.65
CA LYS A 325 4.97 1.61 3.20
C LYS A 325 6.03 0.55 3.40
N GLU A 326 7.23 0.82 2.92
CA GLU A 326 8.33 -0.13 3.03
C GLU A 326 8.76 -0.38 4.47
N TYR A 327 8.83 0.67 5.30
CA TYR A 327 9.14 0.50 6.72
C TYR A 327 8.10 -0.37 7.43
N LEU A 328 6.80 -0.12 7.18
CA LEU A 328 5.72 -0.90 7.77
C LEU A 328 5.72 -2.34 7.28
N ALA A 329 5.89 -2.57 5.98
CA ALA A 329 6.06 -3.89 5.40
C ALA A 329 7.25 -4.64 6.02
N TYR A 330 8.38 -3.97 6.16
CA TYR A 330 9.56 -4.55 6.80
C TYR A 330 9.26 -4.95 8.25
N GLN A 331 8.72 -4.04 9.07
CA GLN A 331 8.44 -4.30 10.48
C GLN A 331 7.37 -5.37 10.71
N GLN A 332 6.35 -5.46 9.85
CA GLN A 332 5.16 -6.27 10.09
C GLN A 332 5.20 -7.63 9.40
N ILE A 333 5.88 -7.72 8.26
CA ILE A 333 5.86 -8.88 7.39
C ILE A 333 7.26 -9.47 7.33
N ILE A 334 8.26 -8.67 6.97
CA ILE A 334 9.58 -9.20 6.62
C ILE A 334 10.40 -9.55 7.87
N GLN A 335 10.61 -8.60 8.79
CA GLN A 335 11.43 -8.79 9.97
C GLN A 335 10.92 -9.93 10.86
N PRO A 336 9.62 -10.06 11.19
CA PRO A 336 9.16 -11.14 12.05
C PRO A 336 9.35 -12.54 11.43
N LEU A 337 9.38 -12.63 10.09
CA LEU A 337 9.40 -13.90 9.35
C LEU A 337 10.80 -14.28 8.85
N LEU A 338 11.67 -13.30 8.57
CA LEU A 338 12.93 -13.49 7.83
C LEU A 338 14.10 -12.75 8.49
N ASN A 339 14.50 -13.18 9.69
CA ASN A 339 15.59 -12.55 10.44
C ASN A 339 17.00 -12.70 9.82
N SER A 340 17.24 -13.73 8.99
CA SER A 340 18.61 -14.11 8.57
C SER A 340 18.97 -13.84 7.10
N TYR A 341 18.02 -13.43 6.24
CA TYR A 341 18.24 -13.30 4.79
C TYR A 341 17.58 -12.05 4.19
N THR A 342 17.40 -11.01 5.00
CA THR A 342 16.81 -9.74 4.59
C THR A 342 17.68 -8.57 5.05
N ALA A 343 17.64 -7.48 4.29
CA ALA A 343 18.26 -6.25 4.75
C ALA A 343 17.50 -5.68 5.96
N THR A 344 18.20 -5.50 7.07
CA THR A 344 17.66 -4.94 8.31
C THR A 344 17.58 -3.42 8.21
N ILE A 345 16.39 -2.85 8.35
CA ILE A 345 16.24 -1.41 8.50
C ILE A 345 16.78 -1.00 9.88
N ILE A 346 17.77 -0.11 9.90
CA ILE A 346 18.54 0.24 11.11
C ILE A 346 17.76 1.21 12.01
N ARG A 347 16.88 2.03 11.43
CA ARG A 347 16.12 3.06 12.16
C ARG A 347 14.80 3.40 11.48
N LYS A 348 13.96 4.13 12.22
CA LYS A 348 12.71 4.69 11.70
C LYS A 348 12.95 5.58 10.46
N PRO A 349 11.94 5.72 9.59
CA PRO A 349 11.94 6.66 8.48
C PRO A 349 12.29 8.07 8.92
N LEU A 350 13.10 8.76 8.11
CA LEU A 350 13.34 10.19 8.22
C LEU A 350 12.69 10.90 7.04
N PHE A 351 12.12 12.09 7.26
CA PHE A 351 11.51 12.92 6.22
C PHE A 351 12.15 14.31 6.18
N SER A 352 12.17 14.92 4.99
CA SER A 352 12.52 16.33 4.84
C SER A 352 11.47 17.20 5.53
N GLU A 353 11.84 18.37 6.07
CA GLU A 353 10.85 19.38 6.44
C GLU A 353 10.06 19.82 5.20
N GLY A 354 8.74 19.68 5.24
CA GLY A 354 7.85 20.19 4.19
C GLY A 354 7.74 21.71 4.32
N ASN A 355 8.10 22.44 3.28
CA ASN A 355 7.96 23.89 3.20
C ASN A 355 6.75 24.32 2.34
N GLY A 356 5.79 23.42 2.09
CA GLY A 356 4.62 23.67 1.22
C GLY A 356 4.94 23.64 -0.29
N ASP A 357 6.17 23.95 -0.67
CA ASP A 357 6.61 23.99 -2.08
C ASP A 357 7.04 22.62 -2.62
N GLN A 358 7.35 21.65 -1.75
CA GLN A 358 7.84 20.32 -2.14
C GLN A 358 7.08 19.19 -1.47
N VAL A 359 6.91 18.08 -2.20
CA VAL A 359 6.44 16.82 -1.61
C VAL A 359 7.54 16.32 -0.67
N LEU A 360 7.14 15.91 0.53
CA LEU A 360 8.04 15.34 1.53
C LEU A 360 8.79 14.14 0.92
N ILE A 361 10.11 14.21 0.93
CA ILE A 361 10.98 13.07 0.61
C ILE A 361 11.33 12.34 1.90
N GLY A 362 11.42 11.02 1.82
CA GLY A 362 11.82 10.17 2.92
C GLY A 362 13.13 9.43 2.66
N ALA A 363 13.76 8.96 3.72
CA ALA A 363 14.95 8.14 3.67
C ALA A 363 14.84 6.91 4.59
N LEU A 364 15.28 5.76 4.08
CA LEU A 364 15.55 4.54 4.84
C LEU A 364 17.01 4.15 4.74
N MET A 365 17.53 3.58 5.83
CA MET A 365 18.88 3.06 5.92
C MET A 365 18.85 1.59 6.36
N TYR A 366 19.55 0.75 5.60
CA TYR A 366 19.61 -0.69 5.82
C TYR A 366 21.04 -1.15 6.12
N SER A 367 21.12 -2.23 6.89
CA SER A 367 22.30 -3.10 7.04
C SER A 367 21.94 -4.50 6.60
N LEU A 368 22.82 -5.19 5.90
CA LEU A 368 22.69 -6.62 5.66
C LEU A 368 23.26 -7.38 6.87
N ALA A 369 22.43 -8.20 7.51
CA ALA A 369 22.85 -9.03 8.64
C ALA A 369 24.03 -9.93 8.25
N GLY A 370 25.07 -9.98 9.09
CA GLY A 370 26.26 -10.80 8.84
C GLY A 370 27.21 -10.27 7.75
N PHE A 371 26.92 -9.13 7.13
CA PHE A 371 27.76 -8.55 6.09
C PHE A 371 28.30 -7.16 6.48
N PRO A 372 29.36 -7.07 7.31
CA PRO A 372 29.87 -5.79 7.76
C PRO A 372 30.77 -5.08 6.73
N GLU A 373 31.36 -5.80 5.76
CA GLU A 373 32.38 -5.25 4.86
C GLU A 373 32.14 -5.65 3.38
N ASP A 374 32.49 -4.76 2.44
CA ASP A 374 32.46 -4.97 0.97
C ASP A 374 31.09 -5.07 0.25
N TYR A 375 30.09 -4.28 0.65
CA TYR A 375 28.83 -4.10 -0.11
C TYR A 375 29.03 -3.70 -1.58
N GLN A 376 30.20 -3.13 -1.93
CA GLN A 376 30.57 -2.85 -3.32
C GLN A 376 30.62 -4.12 -4.19
N LYS A 377 30.89 -5.28 -3.58
CA LYS A 377 30.96 -6.59 -4.25
C LYS A 377 29.60 -7.27 -4.40
N LEU A 378 28.53 -6.73 -3.80
CA LEU A 378 27.19 -7.28 -3.95
C LEU A 378 26.77 -7.26 -5.43
N ARG A 379 26.40 -8.43 -5.96
CA ARG A 379 25.86 -8.60 -7.30
C ARG A 379 24.37 -8.88 -7.20
N SER A 380 23.56 -8.23 -8.02
CA SER A 380 22.16 -8.61 -8.18
C SER A 380 22.07 -9.94 -8.93
N LEU A 381 20.94 -10.64 -8.80
CA LEU A 381 20.66 -11.84 -9.60
C LEU A 381 20.80 -11.53 -11.10
N ASP A 382 20.31 -10.38 -11.57
CA ASP A 382 20.49 -9.91 -12.96
C ASP A 382 21.98 -9.85 -13.37
N SER A 383 22.85 -9.34 -12.49
CA SER A 383 24.29 -9.31 -12.75
C SER A 383 24.91 -10.70 -12.81
N LEU A 384 24.40 -11.67 -12.04
CA LEU A 384 24.85 -13.06 -12.12
C LEU A 384 24.38 -13.72 -13.43
N PHE A 385 23.16 -13.44 -13.88
CA PHE A 385 22.69 -13.88 -15.20
C PHE A 385 23.64 -13.38 -16.30
N GLN A 386 23.98 -12.10 -16.32
CA GLN A 386 24.93 -11.55 -17.30
C GLN A 386 26.29 -12.24 -17.28
N GLN A 387 26.75 -12.70 -16.11
CA GLN A 387 28.05 -13.37 -15.95
C GLN A 387 28.01 -14.83 -16.43
N TYR A 388 26.97 -15.59 -16.08
CA TYR A 388 26.96 -17.04 -16.23
C TYR A 388 26.13 -17.55 -17.41
N LEU A 389 25.14 -16.80 -17.90
CA LEU A 389 24.12 -17.33 -18.80
C LEU A 389 24.68 -17.91 -20.11
N HIS A 390 25.79 -17.35 -20.62
CA HIS A 390 26.43 -17.80 -21.86
C HIS A 390 27.38 -19.00 -21.68
N GLN A 391 27.58 -19.48 -20.46
CA GLN A 391 28.48 -20.59 -20.15
C GLN A 391 27.72 -21.93 -20.18
N PRO A 392 28.32 -23.04 -20.67
CA PRO A 392 27.66 -24.35 -20.74
C PRO A 392 27.08 -24.85 -19.40
N GLU A 393 27.77 -24.60 -18.28
CA GLU A 393 27.34 -24.99 -16.92
C GLU A 393 26.73 -23.81 -16.14
N GLY A 394 26.57 -22.65 -16.78
CA GLY A 394 26.09 -21.43 -16.12
C GLY A 394 24.65 -21.53 -15.64
N GLY A 395 23.81 -22.30 -16.35
CA GLY A 395 22.43 -22.59 -15.94
C GLY A 395 22.38 -23.32 -14.59
N ASP A 396 23.23 -24.33 -14.39
CA ASP A 396 23.23 -25.13 -13.15
C ASP A 396 23.70 -24.30 -11.95
N ILE A 397 24.69 -23.42 -12.15
CA ILE A 397 25.17 -22.48 -11.13
C ILE A 397 24.07 -21.52 -10.70
N LEU A 398 23.36 -20.92 -11.67
CA LEU A 398 22.27 -19.99 -11.39
C LEU A 398 21.08 -20.71 -10.75
N MET A 399 20.78 -21.93 -11.19
CA MET A 399 19.68 -22.75 -10.68
C MET A 399 19.90 -23.05 -9.20
N ALA A 400 21.09 -23.51 -8.82
CA ALA A 400 21.42 -23.77 -7.41
C ALA A 400 21.21 -22.53 -6.52
N LYS A 401 21.54 -21.33 -7.01
CA LYS A 401 21.33 -20.07 -6.29
C LYS A 401 19.86 -19.69 -6.18
N ILE A 402 19.11 -19.84 -7.26
CA ILE A 402 17.66 -19.58 -7.28
C ILE A 402 16.96 -20.55 -6.34
N GLU A 403 17.19 -21.86 -6.47
CA GLU A 403 16.60 -22.89 -5.61
C GLU A 403 16.89 -22.63 -4.13
N ALA A 404 18.15 -22.37 -3.78
CA ALA A 404 18.52 -22.07 -2.40
C ALA A 404 17.79 -20.82 -1.87
N THR A 405 17.60 -19.79 -2.70
CA THR A 405 16.86 -18.58 -2.33
C THR A 405 15.35 -18.83 -2.21
N LEU A 406 14.76 -19.60 -3.13
CA LEU A 406 13.35 -19.98 -3.10
C LEU A 406 13.02 -20.79 -1.84
N GLU A 407 13.82 -21.82 -1.55
CA GLU A 407 13.61 -22.73 -0.41
C GLU A 407 13.93 -22.08 0.94
N THR A 408 15.03 -21.33 1.03
CA THR A 408 15.50 -20.80 2.32
C THR A 408 14.84 -19.48 2.71
N VAL A 409 14.41 -18.68 1.72
CA VAL A 409 13.91 -17.32 1.95
C VAL A 409 12.44 -17.21 1.57
N LEU A 410 12.09 -17.42 0.30
CA LEU A 410 10.72 -17.14 -0.15
C LEU A 410 9.70 -18.12 0.44
N LYS A 411 10.03 -19.41 0.56
CA LYS A 411 9.17 -20.39 1.24
C LYS A 411 8.83 -19.93 2.65
N ASN A 412 9.84 -19.59 3.45
CA ASN A 412 9.62 -19.11 4.82
C ASN A 412 8.75 -17.84 4.86
N LEU A 413 8.89 -16.96 3.86
CA LEU A 413 8.02 -15.80 3.71
C LEU A 413 6.57 -16.20 3.42
N PHE A 414 6.34 -16.99 2.36
CA PHE A 414 5.01 -17.40 1.90
C PHE A 414 4.20 -18.09 3.01
N TYR A 415 4.86 -18.96 3.77
CA TYR A 415 4.26 -19.75 4.83
C TYR A 415 4.17 -19.03 6.18
N CYS A 416 4.41 -17.70 6.22
CA CYS A 416 4.40 -16.90 7.46
C CYS A 416 5.29 -17.51 8.57
N GLY A 417 6.44 -18.06 8.21
CA GLY A 417 7.38 -18.71 9.13
C GLY A 417 6.95 -20.11 9.62
N ALA A 418 5.75 -20.58 9.26
CA ALA A 418 5.25 -21.92 9.58
C ALA A 418 5.50 -22.87 8.40
N SER A 419 6.72 -23.41 8.28
CA SER A 419 7.14 -24.26 7.15
C SER A 419 6.32 -25.55 6.97
N GLU A 420 5.42 -25.90 7.88
CA GLU A 420 4.68 -27.17 7.91
C GLU A 420 3.17 -27.06 7.64
N SER A 421 2.58 -25.85 7.65
CA SER A 421 1.14 -25.68 7.39
C SER A 421 0.88 -25.42 5.90
N PRO A 422 -0.08 -26.08 5.24
CA PRO A 422 -0.39 -25.78 3.84
C PRO A 422 -0.87 -24.33 3.69
N LEU A 423 -0.53 -23.72 2.55
CA LEU A 423 -1.02 -22.38 2.22
C LEU A 423 -2.54 -22.38 2.16
N GLN A 424 -3.17 -21.34 2.70
CA GLN A 424 -4.62 -21.22 2.67
C GLN A 424 -5.08 -20.70 1.30
N THR A 425 -6.01 -21.39 0.66
CA THR A 425 -6.67 -20.88 -0.54
C THR A 425 -7.77 -19.90 -0.14
N GLU A 426 -7.79 -18.72 -0.78
CA GLU A 426 -8.82 -17.70 -0.59
C GLU A 426 -9.45 -17.28 -1.92
N GLN A 427 -10.71 -16.84 -1.86
CA GLN A 427 -11.45 -16.29 -3.00
C GLN A 427 -11.59 -14.78 -2.82
N ARG A 428 -10.97 -14.01 -3.70
CA ARG A 428 -11.01 -12.53 -3.67
C ARG A 428 -11.15 -11.97 -5.09
N PRO A 429 -11.62 -10.73 -5.25
CA PRO A 429 -11.67 -10.08 -6.56
C PRO A 429 -10.31 -10.09 -7.26
N LEU A 430 -10.28 -10.27 -8.58
CA LEU A 430 -9.04 -10.26 -9.38
C LEU A 430 -8.20 -9.00 -9.12
N TRP A 431 -8.86 -7.83 -9.08
CA TRP A 431 -8.22 -6.56 -8.78
C TRP A 431 -7.77 -6.42 -7.32
N SER A 432 -8.31 -7.21 -6.39
CA SER A 432 -7.80 -7.29 -5.02
C SER A 432 -6.47 -8.03 -4.98
N TRP A 433 -6.35 -9.13 -5.72
CA TRP A 433 -5.11 -9.89 -5.80
C TRP A 433 -4.01 -9.18 -6.59
N LEU A 434 -4.36 -8.61 -7.75
CA LEU A 434 -3.40 -8.17 -8.76
C LEU A 434 -3.51 -6.68 -9.11
N GLY A 435 -4.27 -5.90 -8.32
CA GLY A 435 -4.55 -4.49 -8.58
C GLY A 435 -3.31 -3.61 -8.69
N GLU A 436 -2.26 -3.91 -7.92
CA GLU A 436 -0.97 -3.17 -7.94
C GLU A 436 -0.20 -3.26 -9.28
N VAL A 437 -0.63 -4.17 -10.16
CA VAL A 437 0.01 -4.44 -11.45
C VAL A 437 -0.94 -4.19 -12.60
N LEU A 438 -2.24 -4.37 -12.40
CA LEU A 438 -3.24 -4.00 -13.38
C LEU A 438 -3.21 -2.49 -13.66
N PRO A 439 -3.40 -2.08 -14.93
CA PRO A 439 -3.45 -0.67 -15.25
C PRO A 439 -4.62 -0.01 -14.51
N PRO A 440 -4.40 1.13 -13.83
CA PRO A 440 -5.46 1.79 -13.09
C PRO A 440 -6.47 2.44 -14.04
N LEU A 441 -7.70 2.64 -13.58
CA LEU A 441 -8.60 3.60 -14.20
C LEU A 441 -8.02 5.01 -14.07
N SER A 442 -8.49 5.95 -14.90
CA SER A 442 -7.99 7.34 -14.81
C SER A 442 -9.10 8.38 -14.76
N GLY A 443 -8.73 9.55 -14.25
CA GLY A 443 -9.58 10.73 -14.21
C GLY A 443 -8.82 11.98 -13.79
N VAL A 444 -9.56 13.05 -13.56
CA VAL A 444 -9.06 14.34 -13.09
C VAL A 444 -9.58 14.60 -11.67
N LEU A 445 -8.68 14.92 -10.74
CA LEU A 445 -8.99 15.44 -9.42
C LEU A 445 -9.52 16.87 -9.54
N ILE A 446 -10.73 17.12 -9.07
CA ILE A 446 -11.34 18.45 -9.13
C ILE A 446 -10.73 19.34 -8.05
N PRO A 447 -10.20 20.55 -8.38
CA PRO A 447 -9.56 21.45 -7.42
C PRO A 447 -10.45 21.82 -6.22
N LEU A 448 -9.88 21.95 -5.01
CA LEU A 448 -10.62 22.19 -3.77
C LEU A 448 -11.45 23.46 -3.86
N LYS A 449 -10.85 24.48 -4.47
CA LYS A 449 -11.44 25.80 -4.66
C LYS A 449 -12.73 25.73 -5.49
N SER A 450 -12.90 24.70 -6.33
CA SER A 450 -14.04 24.48 -7.22
C SER A 450 -15.12 23.55 -6.64
N VAL A 451 -14.94 23.05 -5.42
CA VAL A 451 -15.92 22.19 -4.72
C VAL A 451 -16.95 23.06 -3.99
N SER A 452 -18.24 22.79 -4.21
CA SER A 452 -19.35 23.39 -3.46
C SER A 452 -20.01 22.39 -2.51
N SER A 453 -20.58 22.86 -1.39
CA SER A 453 -21.21 22.02 -0.37
C SER A 453 -22.41 21.23 -0.90
N GLU A 454 -23.24 21.83 -1.75
CA GLU A 454 -24.41 21.19 -2.36
C GLU A 454 -24.05 19.92 -3.18
N GLN A 455 -22.84 19.89 -3.76
CA GLN A 455 -22.37 18.73 -4.51
C GLN A 455 -22.04 17.53 -3.60
N LEU A 456 -21.83 17.76 -2.31
CA LEU A 456 -21.39 16.75 -1.34
C LEU A 456 -22.55 16.03 -0.70
N ASP A 457 -23.70 16.70 -0.58
CA ASP A 457 -24.90 16.10 -0.01
C ASP A 457 -25.74 15.38 -1.06
N ASN A 458 -25.50 15.63 -2.36
CA ASN A 458 -26.24 14.98 -3.43
C ASN A 458 -25.83 13.50 -3.56
N PRO A 459 -26.72 12.54 -3.25
CA PRO A 459 -26.42 11.11 -3.31
C PRO A 459 -26.15 10.61 -4.72
N GLN A 460 -26.57 11.35 -5.78
CA GLN A 460 -26.33 10.96 -7.16
C GLN A 460 -24.84 10.94 -7.55
N TYR A 461 -24.02 11.76 -6.88
CA TYR A 461 -22.59 11.83 -7.14
C TYR A 461 -21.77 10.88 -6.26
N LYS A 462 -22.38 10.23 -5.27
CA LYS A 462 -21.64 9.41 -4.30
C LYS A 462 -21.39 8.02 -4.83
N MET A 463 -20.14 7.59 -4.77
CA MET A 463 -19.78 6.19 -4.88
C MET A 463 -19.47 5.66 -3.47
N PRO A 464 -20.44 5.01 -2.79
CA PRO A 464 -20.27 4.56 -1.40
C PRO A 464 -19.24 3.44 -1.30
N SER A 465 -18.43 3.48 -0.24
CA SER A 465 -17.69 2.31 0.22
C SER A 465 -18.62 1.38 1.00
N TYR A 466 -18.80 0.15 0.52
CA TYR A 466 -19.63 -0.85 1.19
C TYR A 466 -18.91 -1.57 2.34
N SER A 467 -17.61 -1.28 2.56
CA SER A 467 -16.83 -1.82 3.69
C SER A 467 -17.37 -1.38 5.06
N LEU A 468 -18.11 -0.27 5.12
CA LEU A 468 -18.66 0.30 6.36
C LEU A 468 -20.10 -0.14 6.64
N SER A 469 -20.73 -0.95 5.78
CA SER A 469 -22.18 -1.19 5.81
C SER A 469 -22.62 -2.59 6.27
N GLU A 470 -21.72 -3.35 6.92
CA GLU A 470 -21.99 -4.69 7.51
C GLU A 470 -22.47 -5.76 6.51
N TYR A 471 -22.20 -5.58 5.21
CA TYR A 471 -22.46 -6.62 4.21
C TYR A 471 -21.39 -7.70 4.28
N ASN A 472 -21.76 -8.95 3.96
CA ASN A 472 -20.78 -10.00 3.66
C ASN A 472 -19.91 -9.54 2.48
N ASP A 473 -18.61 -9.81 2.51
CA ASP A 473 -17.64 -9.41 1.49
C ASP A 473 -18.10 -9.67 0.06
N LYS A 474 -18.66 -10.86 -0.24
CA LYS A 474 -19.15 -11.17 -1.59
C LYS A 474 -20.25 -10.21 -2.04
N VAL A 475 -21.20 -9.90 -1.15
CA VAL A 475 -22.28 -8.96 -1.43
C VAL A 475 -21.73 -7.53 -1.57
N ALA A 476 -20.79 -7.15 -0.71
CA ALA A 476 -20.12 -5.85 -0.78
C ALA A 476 -19.37 -5.67 -2.11
N TRP A 477 -18.67 -6.70 -2.59
CA TRP A 477 -17.99 -6.69 -3.90
C TRP A 477 -18.98 -6.49 -5.04
N ILE A 478 -20.07 -7.26 -5.05
CA ILE A 478 -21.09 -7.19 -6.11
C ILE A 478 -21.73 -5.80 -6.15
N LEU A 479 -22.16 -5.27 -5.00
CA LEU A 479 -22.75 -3.93 -4.90
C LEU A 479 -21.76 -2.84 -5.32
N ALA A 480 -20.50 -2.93 -4.88
CA ALA A 480 -19.44 -2.00 -5.27
C ALA A 480 -19.19 -2.03 -6.79
N SER A 481 -19.12 -3.23 -7.37
CA SER A 481 -18.88 -3.41 -8.80
C SER A 481 -20.01 -2.86 -9.66
N PHE A 482 -21.27 -3.11 -9.29
CA PHE A 482 -22.41 -2.59 -10.05
C PHE A 482 -22.49 -1.06 -9.98
N GLU A 483 -22.27 -0.49 -8.79
CA GLU A 483 -22.28 0.96 -8.62
C GLU A 483 -21.14 1.62 -9.40
N LEU A 484 -19.94 1.04 -9.36
CA LEU A 484 -18.81 1.51 -10.16
C LEU A 484 -19.13 1.47 -11.66
N SER A 485 -19.67 0.37 -12.19
CA SER A 485 -20.03 0.26 -13.60
C SER A 485 -21.07 1.31 -14.00
N ARG A 486 -22.11 1.50 -13.19
CA ARG A 486 -23.14 2.53 -13.38
C ARG A 486 -22.54 3.94 -13.45
N GLN A 487 -21.59 4.24 -12.56
CA GLN A 487 -20.92 5.54 -12.55
C GLN A 487 -19.99 5.74 -13.77
N LEU A 488 -19.27 4.70 -14.20
CA LEU A 488 -18.43 4.75 -15.40
C LEU A 488 -19.25 4.94 -16.69
N GLU A 489 -20.47 4.42 -16.76
CA GLU A 489 -21.36 4.62 -17.91
C GLU A 489 -21.92 6.05 -17.99
N HIS A 490 -22.28 6.64 -16.84
CA HIS A 490 -22.99 7.92 -16.81
C HIS A 490 -22.10 9.14 -16.59
N VAL A 491 -21.00 8.99 -15.84
CA VAL A 491 -20.19 10.11 -15.30
C VAL A 491 -18.86 10.29 -16.03
N CYS A 492 -18.47 9.38 -16.91
CA CYS A 492 -17.28 9.58 -17.72
C CYS A 492 -17.42 10.75 -18.71
N SER A 493 -16.34 11.53 -18.84
CA SER A 493 -16.24 12.65 -19.77
C SER A 493 -15.07 12.45 -20.74
N PRO A 494 -15.25 12.75 -22.04
CA PRO A 494 -14.12 12.80 -22.96
C PRO A 494 -13.25 14.02 -22.66
N ASN A 495 -11.96 13.80 -22.45
CA ASN A 495 -10.92 14.85 -22.47
C ASN A 495 -10.99 15.96 -21.41
N CYS A 496 -11.26 15.64 -20.14
CA CYS A 496 -11.06 16.63 -19.07
C CYS A 496 -9.56 16.87 -18.77
N SER A 497 -9.18 18.14 -18.65
CA SER A 497 -7.87 18.61 -18.22
C SER A 497 -7.87 18.97 -16.73
N ALA A 498 -6.72 18.82 -16.07
CA ALA A 498 -6.51 19.31 -14.70
C ALA A 498 -6.67 20.85 -14.57
N TRP A 499 -6.60 21.55 -15.70
CA TRP A 499 -6.71 23.01 -15.78
C TRP A 499 -8.08 23.52 -16.22
N ASP A 500 -9.04 22.62 -16.46
CA ASP A 500 -10.40 23.04 -16.83
C ASP A 500 -11.07 23.81 -15.69
N ASN A 501 -11.88 24.80 -16.06
CA ASN A 501 -12.66 25.60 -15.11
C ASN A 501 -14.06 25.03 -14.87
N GLN A 502 -14.51 24.09 -15.71
CA GLN A 502 -15.81 23.45 -15.63
C GLN A 502 -15.66 21.94 -15.75
N PHE A 503 -16.25 21.22 -14.80
CA PHE A 503 -16.25 19.75 -14.76
C PHE A 503 -17.71 19.29 -14.82
N PRO A 504 -18.20 18.85 -15.99
CA PRO A 504 -19.63 18.65 -16.23
C PRO A 504 -20.17 17.41 -15.52
N LYS A 505 -19.35 16.37 -15.36
CA LYS A 505 -19.74 15.11 -14.72
C LYS A 505 -18.78 14.79 -13.58
N LYS A 506 -19.30 14.78 -12.36
CA LYS A 506 -18.50 14.66 -11.14
C LYS A 506 -18.90 13.41 -10.37
N VAL A 507 -17.94 12.76 -9.76
CA VAL A 507 -18.15 11.66 -8.81
C VAL A 507 -17.37 11.94 -7.53
N LEU A 508 -17.99 11.67 -6.39
CA LEU A 508 -17.35 11.66 -5.08
C LEU A 508 -16.89 10.22 -4.80
N LEU A 509 -15.58 10.02 -4.87
CA LEU A 509 -14.93 8.78 -4.46
C LEU A 509 -14.78 8.80 -2.94
N SER A 510 -15.70 8.15 -2.22
CA SER A 510 -15.73 8.20 -0.76
C SER A 510 -15.13 6.94 -0.14
N GLY A 511 -14.19 7.09 0.80
CA GLY A 511 -13.57 5.98 1.52
C GLY A 511 -12.51 5.21 0.73
N TRP A 512 -11.97 5.78 -0.35
CA TRP A 512 -10.90 5.16 -1.14
C TRP A 512 -9.55 5.34 -0.47
N PHE A 513 -8.64 4.37 -0.57
CA PHE A 513 -7.33 4.48 0.10
C PHE A 513 -6.30 5.20 -0.76
N LEU A 514 -5.59 6.18 -0.20
CA LEU A 514 -4.45 6.80 -0.88
C LEU A 514 -3.28 5.81 -0.95
N SER A 515 -2.89 5.42 -2.17
CA SER A 515 -1.83 4.45 -2.40
C SER A 515 -0.55 5.07 -2.97
N GLU A 516 -0.63 6.08 -3.83
CA GLU A 516 0.55 6.74 -4.40
C GLU A 516 0.33 8.26 -4.53
N LEU A 517 1.42 9.01 -4.45
CA LEU A 517 1.46 10.46 -4.59
C LEU A 517 2.67 10.85 -5.43
N GLU A 518 2.43 11.51 -6.56
CA GLU A 518 3.47 12.01 -7.47
C GLU A 518 3.21 13.49 -7.76
N CYS A 519 4.13 14.39 -7.37
CA CYS A 519 4.06 15.80 -7.78
C CYS A 519 5.45 16.33 -8.12
N GLN A 520 5.49 17.34 -9.00
CA GLN A 520 6.71 18.06 -9.34
C GLN A 520 6.82 19.38 -8.54
N GLY A 521 8.01 19.99 -8.58
CA GLY A 521 8.33 21.17 -7.77
C GLY A 521 7.53 22.42 -8.14
N ASP A 522 7.15 22.59 -9.40
CA ASP A 522 6.61 23.86 -9.90
C ASP A 522 5.08 23.97 -9.78
N GLU A 523 4.58 25.18 -9.50
CA GLU A 523 3.15 25.49 -9.30
C GLU A 523 2.26 25.15 -10.52
N PHE A 524 2.82 25.23 -11.73
CA PHE A 524 2.11 25.01 -13.00
C PHE A 524 2.23 23.57 -13.54
N THR A 525 2.73 22.64 -12.74
CA THR A 525 2.88 21.24 -13.15
C THR A 525 1.65 20.41 -12.81
N GLU A 526 1.43 19.36 -13.61
CA GLU A 526 0.46 18.31 -13.28
C GLU A 526 1.08 17.36 -12.25
N GLY A 527 0.34 17.09 -11.19
CA GLY A 527 0.61 16.02 -10.24
C GLY A 527 -0.45 14.93 -10.37
N SER A 528 -0.25 13.82 -9.66
CA SER A 528 -1.24 12.75 -9.60
C SER A 528 -1.26 12.04 -8.25
N ILE A 529 -2.43 11.53 -7.90
CA ILE A 529 -2.63 10.58 -6.81
C ILE A 529 -3.14 9.26 -7.38
N THR A 530 -2.75 8.14 -6.79
CA THR A 530 -3.42 6.86 -7.03
C THR A 530 -4.24 6.48 -5.80
N LEU A 531 -5.49 6.11 -6.03
CA LEU A 531 -6.42 5.63 -5.02
C LEU A 531 -6.75 4.15 -5.25
N THR A 532 -6.99 3.40 -4.20
CA THR A 532 -7.37 1.98 -4.24
C THR A 532 -8.77 1.79 -3.64
N HIS A 533 -9.64 1.08 -4.35
CA HIS A 533 -10.99 0.79 -3.88
C HIS A 533 -10.92 -0.20 -2.70
N PRO A 534 -11.57 0.08 -1.55
CA PRO A 534 -11.47 -0.74 -0.34
C PRO A 534 -11.99 -2.17 -0.51
N ASN A 535 -13.12 -2.36 -1.20
CA ASN A 535 -13.70 -3.69 -1.43
C ASN A 535 -13.12 -4.43 -2.64
N LEU A 536 -12.85 -3.72 -3.75
CA LEU A 536 -12.49 -4.35 -5.03
C LEU A 536 -10.97 -4.46 -5.26
N GLY A 537 -10.15 -3.66 -4.57
CA GLY A 537 -8.72 -3.51 -4.84
C GLY A 537 -8.36 -2.83 -6.16
N LEU A 538 -9.37 -2.42 -6.94
CA LEU A 538 -9.20 -1.65 -8.17
C LEU A 538 -8.51 -0.32 -7.89
N ARG A 539 -7.53 0.03 -8.73
CA ARG A 539 -6.80 1.31 -8.65
C ARG A 539 -7.37 2.36 -9.60
N MET A 540 -7.34 3.62 -9.16
CA MET A 540 -7.71 4.80 -9.95
C MET A 540 -6.65 5.89 -9.81
N ARG A 541 -6.06 6.31 -10.93
CA ARG A 541 -5.07 7.39 -10.99
C ARG A 541 -5.74 8.70 -11.38
N LEU A 542 -5.70 9.68 -10.49
CA LEU A 542 -6.29 11.00 -10.68
C LEU A 542 -5.21 12.04 -10.89
N ARG A 543 -5.27 12.75 -12.02
CA ARG A 543 -4.38 13.88 -12.31
C ARG A 543 -4.96 15.19 -11.81
N GLY A 544 -4.13 16.12 -11.36
CA GLY A 544 -4.56 17.40 -10.81
C GLY A 544 -3.43 18.41 -10.79
N LYS A 545 -3.72 19.61 -10.28
CA LYS A 545 -2.71 20.66 -10.12
C LYS A 545 -1.75 20.26 -9.00
N SER A 546 -0.44 20.25 -9.24
CA SER A 546 0.55 19.82 -8.23
C SER A 546 0.39 20.57 -6.90
N GLN A 547 0.16 21.88 -6.93
CA GLN A 547 0.00 22.68 -5.72
C GLN A 547 -1.22 22.26 -4.88
N ASP A 548 -2.36 22.06 -5.54
CA ASP A 548 -3.60 21.62 -4.89
C ASP A 548 -3.48 20.20 -4.30
N ILE A 549 -2.74 19.31 -4.98
CA ILE A 549 -2.43 17.97 -4.46
C ILE A 549 -1.49 18.06 -3.24
N LYS A 550 -0.46 18.92 -3.29
CA LYS A 550 0.47 19.12 -2.15
C LYS A 550 -0.27 19.63 -0.92
N GLU A 551 -1.12 20.64 -1.09
CA GLU A 551 -1.95 21.22 -0.02
C GLU A 551 -2.85 20.19 0.65
N ARG A 552 -3.37 19.20 -0.11
CA ARG A 552 -4.25 18.13 0.40
C ARG A 552 -3.52 16.98 1.07
N PHE A 553 -2.41 16.52 0.48
CA PHE A 553 -1.85 15.18 0.73
C PHE A 553 -0.36 15.17 1.11
N SER A 554 0.28 16.32 1.32
CA SER A 554 1.69 16.39 1.74
C SER A 554 1.86 16.72 3.22
N THR A 555 0.96 16.26 4.10
CA THR A 555 1.15 16.39 5.55
C THR A 555 2.00 15.22 6.11
N PRO A 556 2.86 15.46 7.11
CA PRO A 556 3.84 14.47 7.58
C PRO A 556 3.26 13.35 8.46
N TRP A 557 1.99 13.47 8.86
CA TRP A 557 1.28 12.48 9.72
C TRP A 557 0.35 11.54 8.94
N ILE A 558 0.25 11.71 7.62
CA ILE A 558 -0.48 10.78 6.75
C ILE A 558 0.24 9.44 6.78
N ARG A 559 -0.51 8.35 6.60
CA ARG A 559 0.00 6.99 6.56
C ARG A 559 -0.54 6.23 5.34
N PRO A 560 0.15 5.17 4.89
CA PRO A 560 -0.37 4.26 3.89
C PRO A 560 -1.69 3.63 4.33
N GLY A 561 -2.66 3.56 3.43
CA GLY A 561 -3.97 2.95 3.73
C GLY A 561 -4.97 3.91 4.37
N MET A 562 -4.63 5.18 4.56
CA MET A 562 -5.60 6.20 4.95
C MET A 562 -6.65 6.42 3.86
N ALA A 563 -7.93 6.37 4.25
CA ALA A 563 -9.04 6.64 3.36
C ALA A 563 -9.11 8.14 3.03
N VAL A 564 -9.61 8.47 1.84
CA VAL A 564 -9.83 9.82 1.37
C VAL A 564 -11.22 9.93 0.75
N ASP A 565 -11.76 11.13 0.76
CA ASP A 565 -12.93 11.50 -0.02
C ASP A 565 -12.52 12.53 -1.04
N VAL A 566 -12.62 12.23 -2.34
CA VAL A 566 -12.22 13.19 -3.39
C VAL A 566 -13.29 13.32 -4.46
N LEU A 567 -13.46 14.54 -4.96
CA LEU A 567 -14.29 14.79 -6.14
C LEU A 567 -13.44 14.65 -7.40
N ALA A 568 -13.89 13.82 -8.32
CA ALA A 568 -13.18 13.53 -9.56
C ALA A 568 -14.10 13.63 -10.77
N CYS A 569 -13.51 13.86 -11.94
CA CYS A 569 -14.13 13.66 -13.24
C CYS A 569 -13.44 12.46 -13.90
N LEU A 570 -14.17 11.39 -14.17
CA LEU A 570 -13.59 10.14 -14.69
C LEU A 570 -13.39 10.23 -16.20
N ASP A 571 -12.29 9.66 -16.69
CA ASP A 571 -12.06 9.54 -18.12
C ASP A 571 -12.94 8.43 -18.71
N GLU A 572 -13.45 8.65 -19.93
CA GLU A 572 -14.17 7.62 -20.67
C GLU A 572 -13.32 6.37 -20.96
N LYS A 573 -12.03 6.58 -21.22
CA LYS A 573 -11.01 5.54 -21.41
C LYS A 573 -9.81 5.88 -20.53
N SER A 574 -9.29 4.91 -19.78
CA SER A 574 -8.10 5.15 -18.96
C SER A 574 -6.92 5.53 -19.83
N ARG A 575 -6.31 6.68 -19.53
CA ARG A 575 -5.08 7.12 -20.19
C ARG A 575 -3.93 6.14 -19.98
N GLU A 576 -3.88 5.43 -18.85
CA GLU A 576 -2.84 4.45 -18.59
C GLU A 576 -3.01 3.22 -19.48
N VAL A 577 -4.23 2.71 -19.65
CA VAL A 577 -4.52 1.60 -20.58
C VAL A 577 -4.18 2.01 -22.01
N GLU A 578 -4.64 3.17 -22.46
CA GLU A 578 -4.36 3.68 -23.81
C GLU A 578 -2.87 3.92 -24.03
N LYS A 579 -2.11 4.36 -23.02
CA LYS A 579 -0.66 4.53 -23.10
C LYS A 579 0.06 3.20 -23.31
N ILE A 580 -0.33 2.14 -22.60
CA ILE A 580 0.26 0.80 -22.77
C ILE A 580 -0.09 0.27 -24.17
N LYS A 581 -1.36 0.35 -24.55
CA LYS A 581 -1.88 -0.09 -25.84
C LYS A 581 -1.17 0.59 -27.01
N ARG A 582 -1.08 1.93 -26.99
CA ARG A 582 -0.37 2.72 -27.98
C ARG A 582 1.10 2.35 -28.09
N LYS A 583 1.77 2.11 -26.96
CA LYS A 583 3.17 1.73 -26.95
C LYS A 583 3.41 0.37 -27.63
N ILE A 584 2.54 -0.59 -27.36
CA ILE A 584 2.59 -1.91 -28.02
C ILE A 584 2.32 -1.72 -29.53
N ALA A 585 1.28 -0.98 -29.91
CA ALA A 585 0.98 -0.69 -31.31
C ALA A 585 2.14 0.02 -32.04
N GLN A 586 2.77 1.01 -31.42
CA GLN A 586 3.97 1.69 -31.96
C GLN A 586 5.14 0.73 -32.16
N SER A 587 5.34 -0.21 -31.22
CA SER A 587 6.36 -1.24 -31.34
C SER A 587 6.08 -2.15 -32.55
N ILE A 588 4.83 -2.57 -32.74
CA ILE A 588 4.39 -3.37 -33.89
C ILE A 588 4.58 -2.60 -35.19
N TRP A 589 4.17 -1.33 -35.25
CA TRP A 589 4.34 -0.49 -36.44
C TRP A 589 5.80 -0.30 -36.84
N SER A 590 6.70 -0.27 -35.86
CA SER A 590 8.14 -0.16 -36.11
C SER A 590 8.73 -1.43 -36.74
N GLU A 591 8.20 -2.60 -36.40
CA GLU A 591 8.73 -3.91 -36.85
C GLU A 591 7.99 -4.46 -38.08
N MET A 592 6.71 -4.14 -38.28
CA MET A 592 5.83 -4.81 -39.26
C MET A 592 5.23 -3.88 -40.33
N SER A 593 5.61 -2.59 -40.38
CA SER A 593 5.11 -1.61 -41.37
C SER A 593 3.58 -1.45 -41.45
N LEU A 594 2.86 -1.70 -40.34
CA LEU A 594 1.39 -1.65 -40.25
C LEU A 594 0.80 -0.26 -39.89
N LYS A 595 1.46 0.84 -40.28
CA LYS A 595 1.13 2.21 -39.81
C LYS A 595 -0.27 2.71 -40.22
N SER A 596 -0.95 2.05 -41.15
CA SER A 596 -2.29 2.42 -41.62
C SER A 596 -3.43 1.88 -40.76
N LEU A 597 -3.15 0.94 -39.85
CA LEU A 597 -4.15 0.33 -38.96
C LEU A 597 -4.33 1.14 -37.68
N SER A 598 -5.55 1.12 -37.12
CA SER A 598 -5.80 1.61 -35.76
C SER A 598 -5.05 0.78 -34.71
N GLU A 599 -4.95 1.28 -33.47
CA GLU A 599 -4.30 0.56 -32.37
C GLU A 599 -4.96 -0.82 -32.14
N ASP A 600 -6.29 -0.92 -32.15
CA ASP A 600 -7.02 -2.18 -31.98
C ASP A 600 -6.83 -3.16 -33.15
N GLU A 601 -6.93 -2.66 -34.38
CA GLU A 601 -6.71 -3.50 -35.58
C GLU A 601 -5.28 -4.03 -35.62
N THR A 602 -4.30 -3.23 -35.18
CA THR A 602 -2.89 -3.64 -35.09
C THR A 602 -2.71 -4.78 -34.09
N LEU A 603 -3.32 -4.68 -32.90
CA LEU A 603 -3.24 -5.73 -31.88
C LEU A 603 -3.95 -7.01 -32.33
N ASN A 604 -5.14 -6.90 -32.91
CA ASN A 604 -5.89 -8.06 -33.41
C ASN A 604 -5.17 -8.73 -34.59
N HIS A 605 -4.56 -7.95 -35.48
CA HIS A 605 -3.72 -8.49 -36.54
C HIS A 605 -2.55 -9.29 -35.96
N LEU A 606 -1.84 -8.75 -34.97
CA LEU A 606 -0.75 -9.46 -34.30
C LEU A 606 -1.21 -10.78 -33.67
N LEU A 607 -2.34 -10.77 -32.96
CA LEU A 607 -2.90 -11.99 -32.35
C LEU A 607 -3.27 -13.03 -33.40
N ASN A 608 -3.91 -12.63 -34.50
CA ASN A 608 -4.28 -13.53 -35.59
C ASN A 608 -3.03 -14.14 -36.26
N THR A 609 -2.01 -13.32 -36.55
CA THR A 609 -0.75 -13.82 -37.12
C THR A 609 -0.04 -14.80 -36.20
N PHE A 610 -0.01 -14.54 -34.89
CA PHE A 610 0.55 -15.50 -33.93
C PHE A 610 -0.32 -16.75 -33.77
N SER A 611 -1.64 -16.63 -33.92
CA SER A 611 -2.58 -17.76 -33.87
C SER A 611 -2.35 -18.73 -35.03
N GLU A 612 -2.01 -18.23 -36.22
CA GLU A 612 -1.62 -19.05 -37.37
C GLU A 612 -0.36 -19.89 -37.10
N VAL A 613 0.59 -19.35 -36.35
CA VAL A 613 1.85 -20.04 -35.96
C VAL A 613 1.61 -21.06 -34.85
N SER A 614 0.94 -20.64 -33.79
CA SER A 614 0.77 -21.46 -32.58
C SER A 614 -0.34 -22.52 -32.71
N GLY A 615 -1.28 -22.33 -33.64
CA GLY A 615 -2.48 -23.13 -33.78
C GLY A 615 -3.54 -22.86 -32.70
N LYS A 616 -3.39 -21.80 -31.91
CA LYS A 616 -4.32 -21.40 -30.85
C LYS A 616 -4.91 -20.03 -31.13
N GLN A 617 -6.22 -19.88 -30.97
CA GLN A 617 -6.89 -18.60 -31.10
C GLN A 617 -6.79 -17.83 -29.79
N LEU A 618 -5.96 -16.79 -29.73
CA LEU A 618 -5.71 -16.05 -28.49
C LEU A 618 -6.70 -14.89 -28.27
N ALA A 619 -7.15 -14.73 -27.03
CA ALA A 619 -7.93 -13.57 -26.61
C ALA A 619 -7.07 -12.30 -26.48
N ASN A 620 -7.64 -11.13 -26.78
CA ASN A 620 -6.97 -9.85 -26.57
C ASN A 620 -6.95 -9.48 -25.07
N PRO A 621 -5.77 -9.32 -24.44
CA PRO A 621 -5.68 -8.97 -23.03
C PRO A 621 -6.44 -7.70 -22.61
N PHE A 622 -6.56 -6.71 -23.50
CA PHE A 622 -7.27 -5.47 -23.18
C PHE A 622 -8.79 -5.63 -23.10
N ASP A 623 -9.37 -6.65 -23.74
CA ASP A 623 -10.79 -6.96 -23.60
C ASP A 623 -11.12 -7.50 -22.21
N TRP A 624 -10.14 -8.13 -21.55
CA TRP A 624 -10.33 -8.78 -20.24
C TRP A 624 -9.78 -7.99 -19.06
N LEU A 625 -8.72 -7.19 -19.28
CA LEU A 625 -7.95 -6.51 -18.23
C LEU A 625 -7.89 -4.97 -18.43
N GLY A 626 -8.54 -4.45 -19.48
CA GLY A 626 -8.49 -3.04 -19.84
C GLY A 626 -9.53 -2.16 -19.14
N ASN A 627 -9.99 -1.13 -19.86
CA ASN A 627 -10.85 -0.06 -19.33
C ASN A 627 -12.27 -0.51 -18.95
N ARG A 628 -12.84 -1.38 -19.78
CA ARG A 628 -14.18 -1.94 -19.63
C ARG A 628 -14.04 -3.44 -19.85
N PRO A 629 -13.44 -4.13 -18.88
CA PRO A 629 -13.16 -5.53 -19.03
C PRO A 629 -14.47 -6.31 -19.20
N LEU A 630 -14.43 -7.37 -19.99
CA LEU A 630 -15.52 -8.35 -20.09
C LEU A 630 -15.81 -9.00 -18.73
N LEU A 631 -14.81 -9.05 -17.84
CA LEU A 631 -14.97 -9.47 -16.45
C LEU A 631 -15.60 -8.36 -15.62
N PRO A 632 -16.65 -8.64 -14.84
CA PRO A 632 -17.14 -7.67 -13.88
C PRO A 632 -16.08 -7.42 -12.78
N TYR A 633 -16.03 -6.22 -12.22
CA TYR A 633 -15.02 -5.85 -11.21
C TYR A 633 -15.05 -6.68 -9.91
N HIS A 634 -16.18 -7.36 -9.64
CA HIS A 634 -16.30 -8.30 -8.51
C HIS A 634 -15.93 -9.74 -8.87
N TYR A 635 -15.44 -10.02 -10.09
CA TYR A 635 -15.01 -11.35 -10.50
C TYR A 635 -13.90 -11.85 -9.58
N THR A 636 -14.14 -12.99 -8.93
CA THR A 636 -13.22 -13.56 -7.95
C THR A 636 -12.42 -14.71 -8.53
N ILE A 637 -11.15 -14.80 -8.13
CA ILE A 637 -10.29 -15.96 -8.41
C ILE A 637 -9.81 -16.60 -7.10
N ALA A 638 -9.61 -17.91 -7.16
CA ALA A 638 -8.91 -18.65 -6.11
C ALA A 638 -7.42 -18.34 -6.19
N GLY A 639 -6.79 -18.06 -5.05
CA GLY A 639 -5.34 -17.96 -4.95
C GLY A 639 -4.86 -18.44 -3.58
N HIS A 640 -3.65 -18.95 -3.53
CA HIS A 640 -2.98 -19.24 -2.26
C HIS A 640 -2.52 -17.94 -1.62
N SER A 641 -3.07 -17.67 -0.44
CA SER A 641 -2.82 -16.50 0.38
C SER A 641 -1.60 -16.75 1.26
N GLY A 642 -0.64 -15.85 1.20
CA GLY A 642 0.57 -15.89 2.03
C GLY A 642 1.21 -14.51 2.18
N SER A 643 2.22 -14.42 3.03
CA SER A 643 3.03 -13.20 3.06
C SER A 643 3.91 -13.18 1.81
N ILE A 644 3.86 -12.11 1.03
CA ILE A 644 4.61 -11.95 -0.22
C ILE A 644 5.53 -10.74 -0.15
N HIS A 645 6.60 -10.79 -0.93
CA HIS A 645 7.52 -9.67 -1.14
C HIS A 645 6.88 -8.57 -1.99
N GLY A 646 6.09 -8.93 -3.02
CA GLY A 646 5.34 -8.03 -3.90
C GLY A 646 6.19 -7.25 -4.91
N ASP A 647 7.43 -6.90 -4.57
CA ASP A 647 8.41 -6.32 -5.50
C ASP A 647 9.60 -7.23 -5.85
N LEU A 648 9.35 -8.53 -5.94
CA LEU A 648 10.41 -9.51 -6.23
C LEU A 648 10.88 -9.40 -7.69
N ASN A 649 12.00 -8.73 -7.92
CA ASN A 649 12.63 -8.61 -9.23
C ASN A 649 14.13 -8.98 -9.18
N LEU A 650 14.76 -9.15 -10.35
CA LEU A 650 16.15 -9.63 -10.44
C LEU A 650 17.19 -8.69 -9.80
N GLN A 651 16.86 -7.41 -9.61
CA GLN A 651 17.74 -6.43 -8.97
C GLN A 651 17.60 -6.43 -7.45
N ASN A 652 16.45 -6.88 -6.95
CA ASN A 652 16.10 -6.90 -5.53
C ASN A 652 16.59 -8.17 -4.80
N ILE A 653 17.21 -9.10 -5.53
CA ILE A 653 17.88 -10.29 -4.96
C ILE A 653 19.39 -10.09 -5.10
N LEU A 654 20.07 -9.91 -3.96
CA LEU A 654 21.50 -9.59 -3.90
C LEU A 654 22.32 -10.78 -3.41
N PHE A 655 23.55 -10.93 -3.89
CA PHE A 655 24.50 -11.97 -3.48
C PHE A 655 25.84 -11.34 -3.07
N ALA A 656 26.36 -11.77 -1.92
CA ALA A 656 27.58 -11.29 -1.25
C ALA A 656 28.88 -11.74 -1.93
N GLY A 657 28.82 -12.72 -2.84
CA GLY A 657 29.97 -13.26 -3.54
C GLY A 657 29.64 -14.54 -4.29
N GLU A 658 30.60 -15.08 -5.03
CA GLU A 658 30.37 -16.24 -5.91
C GLU A 658 30.05 -17.53 -5.14
N LYS A 659 30.62 -17.68 -3.94
CA LYS A 659 30.41 -18.84 -3.05
C LYS A 659 29.07 -18.82 -2.31
N GLU A 660 28.44 -17.66 -2.19
CA GLU A 660 27.18 -17.53 -1.46
C GLU A 660 26.03 -18.07 -2.31
N GLN A 661 25.24 -18.99 -1.77
CA GLN A 661 24.15 -19.64 -2.51
C GLN A 661 22.79 -18.99 -2.27
N VAL A 662 22.58 -18.33 -1.14
CA VAL A 662 21.29 -17.73 -0.79
C VAL A 662 21.34 -16.23 -1.04
N GLY A 663 20.35 -15.70 -1.76
CA GLY A 663 20.22 -14.28 -2.03
C GLY A 663 19.52 -13.52 -0.89
N TRP A 664 19.94 -12.28 -0.63
CA TRP A 664 19.24 -11.35 0.26
C TRP A 664 18.17 -10.57 -0.50
N LEU A 665 17.01 -10.42 0.13
CA LEU A 665 15.93 -9.59 -0.39
C LEU A 665 16.03 -8.13 0.10
N ILE A 666 15.67 -7.21 -0.79
CA ILE A 666 15.54 -5.77 -0.54
C ILE A 666 14.29 -5.22 -1.24
N ASP A 667 13.89 -3.99 -0.90
CA ASP A 667 12.72 -3.28 -1.45
C ASP A 667 11.38 -3.95 -1.08
N PHE A 668 10.92 -3.65 0.13
CA PHE A 668 9.70 -4.25 0.71
C PHE A 668 8.45 -3.38 0.54
N GLU A 669 8.49 -2.32 -0.28
CA GLU A 669 7.39 -1.34 -0.40
C GLU A 669 6.04 -2.01 -0.72
N ARG A 670 6.07 -3.06 -1.55
CA ARG A 670 4.88 -3.76 -2.04
C ARG A 670 4.56 -5.04 -1.28
N SER A 671 5.25 -5.33 -0.17
CA SER A 671 5.01 -6.56 0.57
C SER A 671 3.63 -6.55 1.21
N GLN A 672 2.96 -7.69 1.20
CA GLN A 672 1.60 -7.86 1.71
C GLN A 672 1.55 -9.09 2.60
N LYS A 673 0.84 -8.99 3.73
CA LYS A 673 0.65 -10.11 4.67
C LYS A 673 -0.21 -11.24 4.08
N GLN A 674 -1.14 -10.87 3.20
CA GLN A 674 -2.09 -11.77 2.54
C GLN A 674 -2.14 -11.45 1.05
N GLY A 675 -1.02 -11.64 0.38
CA GLY A 675 -0.92 -11.52 -1.08
C GLY A 675 -0.95 -12.89 -1.76
N MET A 676 -1.10 -12.88 -3.07
CA MET A 676 -1.15 -14.11 -3.86
C MET A 676 0.26 -14.65 -4.06
N VAL A 677 0.60 -15.81 -3.52
CA VAL A 677 1.96 -16.37 -3.60
C VAL A 677 2.45 -16.54 -5.04
N ALA A 678 1.55 -16.94 -5.93
CA ALA A 678 1.83 -17.05 -7.36
C ALA A 678 2.31 -15.74 -8.01
N PHE A 679 1.96 -14.59 -7.44
CA PHE A 679 2.35 -13.30 -7.97
C PHE A 679 3.86 -13.06 -7.90
N ASP A 680 4.52 -13.35 -6.78
CA ASP A 680 5.97 -13.17 -6.63
C ASP A 680 6.75 -14.06 -7.60
N LEU A 681 6.33 -15.33 -7.72
CA LEU A 681 6.98 -16.30 -8.60
C LEU A 681 6.79 -15.94 -10.08
N ALA A 682 5.57 -15.57 -10.48
CA ALA A 682 5.28 -15.09 -11.84
C ALA A 682 6.06 -13.80 -12.15
N LYS A 683 6.18 -12.90 -11.19
CA LYS A 683 6.94 -11.66 -11.35
C LYS A 683 8.42 -11.95 -11.60
N LEU A 684 9.04 -12.82 -10.80
CA LEU A 684 10.43 -13.24 -10.98
C LEU A 684 10.62 -13.94 -12.34
N GLU A 685 9.72 -14.85 -12.69
CA GLU A 685 9.75 -15.56 -13.98
C GLU A 685 9.69 -14.59 -15.16
N VAL A 686 8.72 -13.67 -15.16
CA VAL A 686 8.56 -12.72 -16.25
C VAL A 686 9.74 -11.75 -16.30
N GLN A 687 10.37 -11.40 -15.18
CA GLN A 687 11.61 -10.62 -15.21
C GLN A 687 12.74 -11.37 -15.95
N ILE A 688 12.84 -12.69 -15.79
CA ILE A 688 13.79 -13.53 -16.55
C ILE A 688 13.42 -13.55 -18.04
N TRP A 689 12.13 -13.68 -18.37
CA TRP A 689 11.65 -13.55 -19.75
C TRP A 689 12.08 -12.23 -20.39
N ASN A 690 11.90 -11.16 -19.63
CA ASN A 690 12.04 -9.79 -20.08
C ASN A 690 13.50 -9.40 -20.31
N HIS A 691 14.36 -9.74 -19.36
CA HIS A 691 15.76 -9.29 -19.34
C HIS A 691 16.73 -10.29 -19.97
N HIS A 692 16.36 -11.56 -20.09
CA HIS A 692 17.28 -12.60 -20.55
C HIS A 692 16.73 -13.44 -21.71
N LEU A 693 15.54 -14.05 -21.58
CA LEU A 693 15.03 -14.96 -22.62
C LEU A 693 14.69 -14.22 -23.92
N THR A 694 13.86 -13.17 -23.85
CA THR A 694 13.39 -12.41 -25.00
C THR A 694 14.54 -11.80 -25.82
N PRO A 695 15.56 -11.17 -25.20
CA PRO A 695 16.75 -10.74 -25.93
C PRO A 695 17.45 -11.88 -26.68
N CYS A 696 17.64 -13.04 -26.02
CA CYS A 696 18.29 -14.20 -26.66
C CYS A 696 17.46 -14.76 -27.83
N LEU A 697 16.14 -14.87 -27.68
CA LEU A 697 15.24 -15.30 -28.76
C LEU A 697 15.28 -14.34 -29.95
N THR A 698 15.29 -13.03 -29.68
CA THR A 698 15.35 -12.01 -30.74
C THR A 698 16.69 -12.05 -31.47
N GLN A 699 17.79 -12.27 -30.75
CA GLN A 699 19.13 -12.43 -31.34
C GLN A 699 19.21 -13.69 -32.20
N LEU A 700 18.65 -14.80 -31.73
CA LEU A 700 18.54 -16.03 -32.52
C LEU A 700 17.71 -15.78 -33.78
N ALA A 701 16.55 -15.13 -33.68
CA ALA A 701 15.70 -14.81 -34.82
C ALA A 701 16.43 -13.99 -35.89
N THR A 702 17.23 -13.00 -35.49
CA THR A 702 18.05 -12.21 -36.43
C THR A 702 19.13 -13.04 -37.13
N THR A 703 19.64 -14.09 -36.48
CA THR A 703 20.64 -14.98 -37.10
C THR A 703 19.99 -15.98 -38.06
N LEU A 704 18.75 -16.38 -37.77
CA LEU A 704 17.97 -17.33 -38.57
C LEU A 704 17.22 -16.66 -39.72
N GLU A 705 17.17 -15.33 -39.76
CA GLU A 705 16.51 -14.58 -40.82
C GLU A 705 17.09 -14.94 -42.19
N SER A 706 16.20 -15.23 -43.14
CA SER A 706 16.56 -15.68 -44.48
C SER A 706 15.70 -14.93 -45.52
N PRO A 707 16.08 -14.96 -46.81
CA PRO A 707 15.26 -14.37 -47.87
C PRO A 707 13.81 -14.90 -47.92
N ASP A 708 13.61 -16.15 -47.47
CA ASP A 708 12.33 -16.87 -47.55
C ASP A 708 11.55 -16.83 -46.22
N THR A 709 12.15 -16.36 -45.13
CA THR A 709 11.50 -16.32 -43.81
C THR A 709 11.80 -15.02 -43.09
N SER A 710 10.74 -14.24 -42.85
CA SER A 710 10.85 -12.95 -42.19
C SER A 710 11.18 -13.09 -40.69
N LYS A 711 12.00 -12.20 -40.14
CA LYS A 711 12.29 -12.15 -38.70
C LYS A 711 11.04 -12.21 -37.81
N PRO A 712 9.92 -11.50 -38.11
CA PRO A 712 8.70 -11.62 -37.31
C PRO A 712 8.15 -13.04 -37.20
N GLN A 713 8.08 -13.78 -38.31
CA GLN A 713 7.60 -15.16 -38.31
C GLN A 713 8.48 -16.06 -37.44
N ILE A 714 9.80 -15.88 -37.51
CA ILE A 714 10.76 -16.63 -36.68
C ILE A 714 10.58 -16.28 -35.20
N CYS A 715 10.47 -14.99 -34.86
CA CYS A 715 10.19 -14.56 -33.48
C CYS A 715 8.92 -15.21 -32.92
N TYR A 716 7.86 -15.31 -33.71
CA TYR A 716 6.60 -15.97 -33.30
C TYR A 716 6.78 -17.47 -33.08
N HIS A 717 7.47 -18.16 -33.98
CA HIS A 717 7.77 -19.59 -33.79
C HIS A 717 8.62 -19.80 -32.52
N LEU A 718 9.68 -19.02 -32.35
CA LEU A 718 10.56 -19.11 -31.18
C LEU A 718 9.81 -18.83 -29.87
N LEU A 719 8.88 -17.86 -29.86
CA LEU A 719 8.03 -17.61 -28.69
C LEU A 719 7.10 -18.79 -28.40
N ASP A 720 6.40 -19.32 -29.41
CA ASP A 720 5.50 -20.46 -29.25
C ASP A 720 6.25 -21.69 -28.71
N LEU A 721 7.42 -22.00 -29.28
CA LEU A 721 8.28 -23.08 -28.80
C LEU A 721 8.75 -22.85 -27.36
N ALA A 722 9.17 -21.63 -27.03
CA ALA A 722 9.64 -21.30 -25.68
C ALA A 722 8.49 -21.40 -24.66
N LEU A 723 7.29 -20.91 -24.97
CA LEU A 723 6.12 -21.02 -24.11
C LEU A 723 5.76 -22.48 -23.86
N LYS A 724 5.64 -23.29 -24.92
CA LYS A 724 5.39 -24.75 -24.83
C LYS A 724 6.47 -25.48 -24.03
N ALA A 725 7.74 -25.12 -24.23
CA ALA A 725 8.85 -25.72 -23.53
C ALA A 725 8.84 -25.40 -22.03
N THR A 726 8.57 -24.15 -21.66
CA THR A 726 8.50 -23.75 -20.24
C THR A 726 7.32 -24.36 -19.49
N ASP A 727 6.24 -24.73 -20.20
CA ASP A 727 5.09 -25.44 -19.62
C ASP A 727 5.38 -26.92 -19.33
N PHE A 728 6.53 -27.43 -19.78
CA PHE A 728 6.98 -28.80 -19.52
C PHE A 728 7.97 -28.81 -18.33
N GLU A 729 7.74 -29.68 -17.33
CA GLU A 729 8.51 -29.64 -16.08
C GLU A 729 9.95 -30.17 -16.24
N ASP A 730 10.11 -31.34 -16.83
CA ASP A 730 11.41 -32.03 -16.95
C ASP A 730 11.96 -31.91 -18.37
N TYR A 731 13.26 -31.63 -18.52
CA TYR A 731 13.90 -31.51 -19.84
C TYR A 731 13.31 -30.41 -20.75
N SER A 732 12.85 -29.31 -20.17
CA SER A 732 12.25 -28.17 -20.88
C SER A 732 13.17 -27.58 -21.95
N ALA A 733 14.47 -27.46 -21.66
CA ALA A 733 15.46 -26.96 -22.62
C ALA A 733 15.68 -27.94 -23.79
N GLU A 734 15.71 -29.24 -23.52
CA GLU A 734 15.84 -30.30 -24.52
C GLU A 734 14.60 -30.38 -25.39
N LEU A 735 13.41 -30.18 -24.83
CA LEU A 735 12.15 -30.08 -25.57
C LEU A 735 12.19 -28.89 -26.54
N PHE A 736 12.61 -27.71 -26.07
CA PHE A 736 12.78 -26.54 -26.93
C PHE A 736 13.73 -26.83 -28.10
N GLN A 737 14.91 -27.38 -27.83
CA GLN A 737 15.88 -27.74 -28.87
C GLN A 737 15.35 -28.80 -29.83
N THR A 738 14.62 -29.80 -29.32
CA THR A 738 14.02 -30.85 -30.15
C THR A 738 12.96 -30.29 -31.07
N GLN A 739 12.08 -29.41 -30.57
CA GLN A 739 11.08 -28.75 -31.39
C GLN A 739 11.70 -27.80 -32.43
N LEU A 740 12.78 -27.11 -32.08
CA LEU A 740 13.52 -26.28 -33.03
C LEU A 740 14.13 -27.11 -34.18
N LYS A 741 14.60 -28.34 -33.88
CA LYS A 741 15.10 -29.32 -34.87
C LYS A 741 13.99 -29.79 -35.79
N LEU A 742 12.83 -30.12 -35.22
CA LEU A 742 11.68 -30.65 -35.97
C LEU A 742 11.07 -29.62 -36.92
N ASN A 743 11.28 -28.32 -36.68
CA ASN A 743 10.83 -27.24 -37.55
C ASN A 743 11.90 -26.81 -38.59
N ASP A 744 12.97 -27.58 -38.78
CA ASP A 744 14.11 -27.28 -39.67
C ASP A 744 14.84 -25.94 -39.41
N LEU A 745 14.50 -25.23 -38.33
CA LEU A 745 15.10 -23.95 -37.93
C LEU A 745 16.51 -24.11 -37.32
N LEU A 746 16.90 -25.33 -36.96
CA LEU A 746 18.15 -25.62 -36.25
C LEU A 746 19.35 -25.88 -37.18
N LEU A 747 19.14 -26.03 -38.50
CA LEU A 747 20.22 -26.31 -39.46
C LEU A 747 21.24 -25.15 -39.58
N SER A 748 20.90 -23.96 -39.09
CA SER A 748 21.73 -22.74 -39.14
C SER A 748 22.05 -22.13 -37.77
N ALA A 749 21.56 -22.70 -36.66
CA ALA A 749 21.77 -22.14 -35.32
C ALA A 749 23.09 -22.62 -34.70
N SER A 750 23.92 -21.68 -34.22
CA SER A 750 25.13 -21.99 -33.44
C SER A 750 24.80 -22.39 -32.00
N ASP A 751 25.49 -23.39 -31.47
CA ASP A 751 25.40 -23.78 -30.04
C ASP A 751 25.62 -22.58 -29.09
N LEU A 752 26.46 -21.61 -29.48
CA LEU A 752 26.73 -20.40 -28.71
C LEU A 752 25.48 -19.52 -28.48
N LEU A 753 24.51 -19.55 -29.39
CA LEU A 753 23.25 -18.81 -29.27
C LEU A 753 22.17 -19.62 -28.54
N LEU A 754 22.26 -20.95 -28.56
CA LEU A 754 21.30 -21.85 -27.93
C LEU A 754 21.56 -22.06 -26.44
N ILE A 755 22.82 -22.06 -26.00
CA ILE A 755 23.21 -22.19 -24.58
C ILE A 755 22.45 -21.21 -23.67
N PRO A 756 22.46 -19.88 -23.91
CA PRO A 756 21.78 -18.94 -23.03
C PRO A 756 20.25 -19.12 -23.01
N ILE A 757 19.65 -19.54 -24.13
CA ILE A 757 18.20 -19.83 -24.20
C ILE A 757 17.88 -21.05 -23.35
N ALA A 758 18.63 -22.15 -23.54
CA ALA A 758 18.49 -23.37 -22.76
C ALA A 758 18.66 -23.12 -21.26
N ASN A 759 19.71 -22.40 -20.87
CA ASN A 759 19.95 -22.02 -19.46
C ASN A 759 18.77 -21.22 -18.91
N THR A 760 18.24 -20.26 -19.66
CA THR A 760 17.10 -19.44 -19.20
C THR A 760 15.83 -20.28 -19.03
N ILE A 761 15.53 -21.17 -19.97
CA ILE A 761 14.36 -22.07 -19.90
C ILE A 761 14.47 -23.01 -18.69
N LYS A 762 15.66 -23.55 -18.40
CA LYS A 762 15.91 -24.35 -17.18
C LYS A 762 15.60 -23.57 -15.90
N LEU A 763 16.03 -22.31 -15.82
CA LEU A 763 15.79 -21.47 -14.65
C LEU A 763 14.29 -21.14 -14.46
N ILE A 764 13.57 -20.90 -15.55
CA ILE A 764 12.10 -20.74 -15.52
C ILE A 764 11.42 -22.03 -15.05
N ALA A 765 11.83 -23.19 -15.58
CA ALA A 765 11.30 -24.48 -15.17
C ALA A 765 11.56 -24.78 -13.70
N CYS A 766 12.73 -24.39 -13.17
CA CYS A 766 13.06 -24.48 -11.75
C CYS A 766 12.07 -23.66 -10.87
N ILE A 767 11.80 -22.40 -11.22
CA ILE A 767 10.84 -21.55 -10.50
C ILE A 767 9.43 -22.16 -10.52
N ARG A 768 9.00 -22.67 -11.68
CA ARG A 768 7.70 -23.32 -11.84
C ARG A 768 7.63 -24.64 -11.07
N GLY A 769 8.70 -25.43 -11.08
CA GLY A 769 8.81 -26.66 -10.30
C GLY A 769 8.68 -26.39 -8.81
N PHE A 770 9.32 -25.34 -8.30
CA PHE A 770 9.14 -24.88 -6.93
C PHE A 770 7.68 -24.46 -6.66
N ALA A 771 7.08 -23.66 -7.54
CA ALA A 771 5.69 -23.22 -7.42
C ALA A 771 4.70 -24.40 -7.30
N MET A 772 4.84 -25.40 -8.16
CA MET A 772 3.92 -26.54 -8.23
C MET A 772 4.21 -27.60 -7.16
N LYS A 773 5.48 -27.93 -6.92
CA LYS A 773 5.85 -29.06 -6.04
C LYS A 773 5.96 -28.64 -4.58
N GLN A 774 6.51 -27.46 -4.31
CA GLN A 774 6.78 -26.99 -2.95
C GLN A 774 5.65 -26.14 -2.41
N CYS A 775 5.19 -25.15 -3.19
CA CYS A 775 4.09 -24.27 -2.80
C CYS A 775 2.70 -24.84 -3.12
N GLN A 776 2.61 -25.93 -3.91
CA GLN A 776 1.35 -26.57 -4.32
C GLN A 776 0.37 -25.60 -5.00
N LEU A 777 0.91 -24.63 -5.74
CA LEU A 777 0.10 -23.64 -6.45
C LEU A 777 -0.66 -24.30 -7.60
N THR A 778 -1.82 -23.73 -7.93
CA THR A 778 -2.62 -24.19 -9.06
C THR A 778 -2.10 -23.60 -10.38
N PRO A 779 -2.27 -24.29 -11.52
CA PRO A 779 -1.95 -23.71 -12.82
C PRO A 779 -2.76 -22.43 -13.12
N ILE A 780 -3.98 -22.34 -12.58
CA ILE A 780 -4.91 -21.23 -12.79
C ILE A 780 -4.37 -19.93 -12.17
N GLU A 781 -3.98 -19.94 -10.89
CA GLU A 781 -3.48 -18.72 -10.25
C GLU A 781 -2.14 -18.25 -10.85
N LEU A 782 -1.27 -19.18 -11.25
CA LEU A 782 -0.01 -18.87 -11.92
C LEU A 782 -0.25 -18.24 -13.30
N SER A 783 -1.23 -18.75 -14.06
CA SER A 783 -1.59 -18.18 -15.35
C SER A 783 -2.21 -16.79 -15.21
N TRP A 784 -3.07 -16.54 -14.22
CA TRP A 784 -3.56 -15.18 -13.92
C TRP A 784 -2.42 -14.22 -13.58
N ALA A 785 -1.51 -14.62 -12.67
CA ALA A 785 -0.38 -13.79 -12.28
C ALA A 785 0.52 -13.42 -13.47
N ARG A 786 0.86 -14.41 -14.31
CA ARG A 786 1.68 -14.23 -15.51
C ARG A 786 0.98 -13.37 -16.55
N ALA A 787 -0.29 -13.63 -16.85
CA ALA A 787 -1.07 -12.86 -17.80
C ALA A 787 -1.06 -11.36 -17.45
N VAL A 788 -1.35 -11.03 -16.19
CA VAL A 788 -1.39 -9.64 -15.71
C VAL A 788 0.00 -8.99 -15.74
N TYR A 789 1.02 -9.69 -15.21
CA TYR A 789 2.35 -9.10 -15.11
C TYR A 789 3.04 -8.94 -16.47
N CYS A 790 2.88 -9.90 -17.40
CA CYS A 790 3.32 -9.77 -18.78
C CYS A 790 2.73 -8.53 -19.45
N LEU A 791 1.41 -8.32 -19.35
CA LEU A 791 0.74 -7.14 -19.93
C LEU A 791 1.32 -5.84 -19.37
N ASN A 792 1.41 -5.75 -18.04
CA ASN A 792 1.92 -4.56 -17.38
C ASN A 792 3.40 -4.31 -17.72
N SER A 793 4.19 -5.36 -17.91
CA SER A 793 5.60 -5.25 -18.22
C SER A 793 5.87 -4.61 -19.59
N ALA A 794 4.93 -4.68 -20.54
CA ALA A 794 5.06 -4.03 -21.85
C ALA A 794 5.22 -2.50 -21.76
N LYS A 795 4.85 -1.88 -20.64
CA LYS A 795 4.90 -0.42 -20.46
C LYS A 795 6.30 0.15 -20.21
N TYR A 796 7.30 -0.63 -19.81
CA TYR A 796 8.62 -0.11 -19.41
C TYR A 796 9.43 0.53 -20.58
N PRO A 797 9.81 1.82 -20.50
CA PRO A 797 10.18 2.64 -21.67
C PRO A 797 11.52 2.31 -22.34
N ASN A 798 12.43 1.57 -21.68
CA ASN A 798 13.80 1.35 -22.15
C ASN A 798 14.02 0.00 -22.85
N LEU A 799 12.95 -0.64 -23.32
CA LEU A 799 13.00 -2.01 -23.85
C LEU A 799 12.74 -2.01 -25.36
N SER A 800 13.26 -3.03 -26.05
CA SER A 800 13.14 -3.14 -27.52
C SER A 800 11.68 -3.28 -27.99
N SER A 801 11.42 -2.99 -29.26
CA SER A 801 10.07 -3.18 -29.83
C SER A 801 9.60 -4.63 -29.68
N TRP A 802 10.48 -5.60 -29.97
CA TRP A 802 10.21 -7.03 -29.82
C TRP A 802 9.86 -7.43 -28.39
N TYR A 803 10.48 -6.83 -27.39
CA TYR A 803 10.09 -7.05 -26.00
C TYR A 803 8.60 -6.74 -25.77
N CYS A 804 8.12 -5.57 -26.21
CA CYS A 804 6.73 -5.17 -26.00
C CYS A 804 5.75 -6.10 -26.72
N ILE A 805 6.12 -6.54 -27.94
CA ILE A 805 5.34 -7.47 -28.76
C ILE A 805 5.24 -8.84 -28.07
N LEU A 806 6.38 -9.43 -27.67
CA LEU A 806 6.40 -10.76 -27.06
C LEU A 806 5.76 -10.77 -25.67
N ALA A 807 5.92 -9.72 -24.86
CA ALA A 807 5.24 -9.60 -23.57
C ALA A 807 3.71 -9.54 -23.73
N PHE A 808 3.21 -8.85 -24.76
CA PHE A 808 1.78 -8.83 -25.09
C PHE A 808 1.26 -10.21 -25.51
N LEU A 809 1.99 -10.90 -26.39
CA LEU A 809 1.62 -12.25 -26.83
C LEU A 809 1.68 -13.28 -25.69
N ALA A 810 2.69 -13.21 -24.82
CA ALA A 810 2.78 -14.06 -23.63
C ALA A 810 1.62 -13.80 -22.65
N SER A 811 1.20 -12.54 -22.50
CA SER A 811 0.01 -12.19 -21.72
C SER A 811 -1.24 -12.86 -22.31
N ALA A 812 -1.45 -12.75 -23.63
CA ALA A 812 -2.57 -13.36 -24.32
C ALA A 812 -2.57 -14.90 -24.20
N TRP A 813 -1.40 -15.53 -24.32
CA TRP A 813 -1.23 -16.99 -24.12
C TRP A 813 -1.66 -17.46 -22.73
N HIS A 814 -1.21 -16.77 -21.68
CA HIS A 814 -1.56 -17.15 -20.32
C HIS A 814 -3.02 -16.82 -19.98
N LEU A 815 -3.57 -15.76 -20.57
CA LEU A 815 -4.97 -15.38 -20.40
C LEU A 815 -5.92 -16.39 -21.06
N ASP A 816 -5.59 -16.88 -22.25
CA ASP A 816 -6.34 -17.93 -22.98
C ASP A 816 -6.57 -19.18 -22.11
N ALA A 817 -5.61 -19.51 -21.24
CA ALA A 817 -5.71 -20.65 -20.34
C ALA A 817 -6.68 -20.46 -19.15
N VAL A 818 -7.10 -19.22 -18.84
CA VAL A 818 -7.82 -18.92 -17.58
C VAL A 818 -9.01 -17.98 -17.72
N HIS A 819 -9.18 -17.29 -18.85
CA HIS A 819 -10.35 -16.44 -19.01
C HIS A 819 -11.62 -17.31 -19.02
N PRO A 820 -12.69 -16.91 -18.32
CA PRO A 820 -13.92 -17.67 -18.31
C PRO A 820 -14.59 -17.65 -19.70
N GLU A 821 -15.33 -18.70 -20.02
CA GLU A 821 -16.32 -18.64 -21.10
C GLU A 821 -17.46 -17.70 -20.68
N LEU A 822 -17.86 -16.78 -21.55
CA LEU A 822 -18.89 -15.77 -21.25
C LEU A 822 -20.27 -16.42 -21.03
N ASN A 823 -20.56 -16.85 -19.81
CA ASN A 823 -21.89 -17.23 -19.34
C ASN A 823 -22.19 -16.42 -18.07
N CYS A 824 -22.65 -15.18 -18.23
CA CYS A 824 -23.00 -14.35 -17.09
C CYS A 824 -24.44 -14.62 -16.65
N GLU A 825 -24.62 -15.15 -15.44
CA GLU A 825 -25.90 -15.08 -14.74
C GLU A 825 -26.20 -13.62 -14.38
N TYR A 826 -27.31 -13.09 -14.90
CA TYR A 826 -27.76 -11.73 -14.60
C TYR A 826 -28.43 -11.70 -13.22
N TYR A 827 -27.75 -11.15 -12.23
CA TYR A 827 -28.37 -10.86 -10.93
C TYR A 827 -28.95 -9.44 -10.93
N SER A 828 -30.20 -9.30 -10.45
CA SER A 828 -30.83 -7.98 -10.28
C SER A 828 -30.26 -7.27 -9.05
N PHE A 829 -29.67 -6.08 -9.27
CA PHE A 829 -29.11 -5.22 -8.23
C PHE A 829 -30.08 -4.95 -7.07
N ASP A 830 -31.35 -4.68 -7.38
CA ASP A 830 -32.40 -4.40 -6.39
C ASP A 830 -32.75 -5.61 -5.52
N ARG A 831 -32.67 -6.83 -6.06
CA ARG A 831 -32.86 -8.06 -5.28
C ARG A 831 -31.69 -8.33 -4.33
N ILE A 832 -30.46 -8.04 -4.74
CA ILE A 832 -29.26 -8.21 -3.91
C ILE A 832 -29.25 -7.19 -2.76
N LYS A 833 -29.66 -5.95 -3.00
CA LYS A 833 -29.73 -4.91 -1.96
C LYS A 833 -30.71 -5.26 -0.84
N GLN A 834 -31.71 -6.10 -1.13
CA GLN A 834 -32.69 -6.62 -0.17
C GLN A 834 -32.18 -7.84 0.61
N CYS A 835 -31.00 -8.40 0.27
CA CYS A 835 -30.41 -9.50 1.02
C CYS A 835 -30.02 -9.04 2.45
N PRO A 836 -30.18 -9.92 3.46
CA PRO A 836 -29.88 -9.58 4.84
C PRO A 836 -28.41 -9.18 5.01
N LYS A 837 -28.17 -8.10 5.76
CA LYS A 837 -26.83 -7.73 6.25
C LYS A 837 -26.24 -8.89 7.05
N ALA A 838 -24.91 -9.02 7.06
CA ALA A 838 -24.25 -10.13 7.75
C ALA A 838 -24.68 -10.13 9.22
N SER A 839 -25.32 -11.22 9.65
CA SER A 839 -25.89 -11.38 10.99
C SER A 839 -24.81 -11.65 12.05
N THR A 840 -23.70 -10.94 12.03
CA THR A 840 -22.49 -11.34 12.74
C THR A 840 -22.43 -10.84 14.17
N HIS A 841 -22.67 -9.56 14.46
CA HIS A 841 -22.62 -9.10 15.86
C HIS A 841 -23.76 -9.64 16.71
N LYS A 842 -25.00 -9.62 16.19
CA LYS A 842 -26.14 -10.14 16.94
C LYS A 842 -26.09 -11.67 17.12
N GLN A 843 -25.70 -12.48 16.12
CA GLN A 843 -25.57 -13.94 16.34
C GLN A 843 -24.31 -14.34 17.11
N GLN A 844 -23.23 -13.55 17.07
CA GLN A 844 -22.07 -13.80 17.93
C GLN A 844 -22.38 -13.39 19.38
N ILE A 845 -23.08 -12.28 19.61
CA ILE A 845 -23.58 -11.86 20.93
C ILE A 845 -24.65 -12.82 21.41
N ASP A 846 -25.68 -13.14 20.62
CA ASP A 846 -26.71 -14.13 20.97
C ASP A 846 -26.09 -15.53 21.15
N GLY A 847 -25.11 -15.92 20.34
CA GLY A 847 -24.37 -17.18 20.48
C GLY A 847 -23.46 -17.21 21.72
N PHE A 848 -22.92 -16.06 22.13
CA PHE A 848 -22.14 -15.89 23.36
C PHE A 848 -23.05 -15.86 24.59
N LEU A 849 -24.21 -15.19 24.51
CA LEU A 849 -25.25 -15.15 25.54
C LEU A 849 -25.91 -16.53 25.74
N VAL A 850 -26.19 -17.26 24.66
CA VAL A 850 -26.69 -18.66 24.73
C VAL A 850 -25.62 -19.61 25.29
N LYS A 851 -24.33 -19.37 25.02
CA LYS A 851 -23.23 -20.12 25.66
C LYS A 851 -23.09 -19.78 27.14
N LEU A 852 -23.31 -18.54 27.54
CA LEU A 852 -23.33 -18.09 28.94
C LEU A 852 -24.52 -18.66 29.72
N GLU A 853 -25.73 -18.66 29.14
CA GLU A 853 -26.93 -19.28 29.73
C GLU A 853 -26.76 -20.79 29.91
N ARG A 854 -26.20 -21.50 28.91
CA ARG A 854 -25.90 -22.94 29.02
C ARG A 854 -24.81 -23.26 30.06
N HIS A 855 -23.86 -22.35 30.28
CA HIS A 855 -22.87 -22.52 31.35
C HIS A 855 -23.46 -22.28 32.74
N HIS A 856 -24.42 -21.36 32.88
CA HIS A 856 -25.15 -21.15 34.14
C HIS A 856 -26.03 -22.35 34.53
N GLU A 857 -26.66 -23.03 33.58
CA GLU A 857 -27.42 -24.26 33.85
C GLU A 857 -26.52 -25.44 34.26
N SER A 858 -25.27 -25.49 33.77
CA SER A 858 -24.30 -26.53 34.14
C SER A 858 -23.70 -26.37 35.55
N LEU A 859 -23.85 -25.20 36.17
CA LEU A 859 -23.38 -24.90 37.53
C LEU A 859 -24.45 -25.15 38.62
N ASN A 860 -25.70 -25.46 38.22
CA ASN A 860 -26.78 -25.82 39.15
C ASN A 860 -26.96 -27.35 39.34
N TYR A 861 -25.97 -28.14 38.92
CA TYR A 861 -25.82 -29.54 39.33
C TYR A 861 -24.48 -29.75 40.04
N ARG A 862 -24.39 -29.26 41.29
CA ARG A 862 -23.73 -29.95 42.41
C ARG A 862 -24.13 -29.32 43.74
#